data_AF-A0A9E3PCE9-F1
#
_entry.id   AF-A0A9E3PCE9-F1
#
_cell.length_a   1.000
_cell.length_b   1.000
_cell.length_c   1.000
_cell.angle_alpha   90.00
_cell.angle_beta   90.00
_cell.angle_gamma   90.00
#
_symmetry.space_group_name_H-M   'P 1'
#
loop_
_entity.id
_entity.type
_entity.pdbx_description
1 polymer ?
#
loop_
_entity_poly.entity_id
_entity_poly.type
_entity_poly.pdbx_seq_one_letter_code
_entity_poly.pdbx_strand_id
1 'polypeptide(L)'
;MTVAHVLQTRYFDAWTSYLDAIQTAVRPRSERRPDTEDFWRDASDYWLDFTQRSILFWDTLRQRGNNWLEHEKAGKPPLLHFQWEMVADARSFARPVNYALVRIIAPAGVKTDPERRPFVIIDPRAGHGPGIGGFKEDSQVGMALKAGHPVYFVIFFPEPIPGQTLADVSRAEADFLHIVAERHPATRKPVVIGNCQGGWASMLVGALEPDAVGPIVINGAPMSYWAGNDGENPMRYSGGLLGGVWPALFASDLGAGKFDGAHLVQNFENLNPANTYFSKYYNLFSKIDTEPERFLEFERWWGGFFMMDRQEIKWIVENLFVGNDLVDGAAEWSEGRAFDLRAIQSPIILFASLGDNITPPQQAFNWVADLYPTTEALKANGQVIVGLMHQSVGHLGIFVSGQIAKREHKQIVDLVDYIEHLPPGLYGMQIEEKLSDGKVQYDVLLSERSIEDLHALQKYRRKDEVPFEAVKSTSDVFASAYEAYVHPLFAAFISPSGATMRRALHPQRMQRWVLSDLNPFLLPLKGLADWTRANRLPRDEEGLLAQLEKRGAALTTATWDFYRDLRDASLENLFYRAYGTAAICAPAEQEAPADVASPGPSAKDVLARLKEGNRTTAMVRTALLLMKAGTGRRRLSAMKRVRELAGKDVGLLDLPTEQARAIIREQASIVELAPKQALAALPDLLSTFAERRALLDLLDRLEKLFDANADQMALLSTLRSLLSGTSAQLYRFPDSRGSADIQNDSRAIYRSTDVAPGI
;
A
#
# COMPACT_ATOMS: atom_id res chain seq x y z
N MET A 1 10.99 4.23 29.93
CA MET A 1 11.82 5.34 29.39
C MET A 1 11.00 6.61 29.54
N THR A 2 11.55 7.71 30.06
CA THR A 2 10.79 8.98 30.16
C THR A 2 10.79 9.68 28.80
N VAL A 3 9.76 10.49 28.51
CA VAL A 3 9.67 11.29 27.26
C VAL A 3 10.93 12.14 27.06
N ALA A 4 11.47 12.72 28.15
CA ALA A 4 12.71 13.48 28.12
C ALA A 4 13.93 12.66 27.70
N HIS A 5 14.00 11.38 28.09
CA HIS A 5 15.09 10.50 27.70
C HIS A 5 14.99 10.11 26.22
N VAL A 6 13.78 9.84 25.70
CA VAL A 6 13.57 9.60 24.25
C VAL A 6 14.01 10.80 23.43
N LEU A 7 13.66 12.03 23.83
CA LEU A 7 14.11 13.24 23.16
C LEU A 7 15.64 13.38 23.15
N GLN A 8 16.29 13.14 24.29
CA GLN A 8 17.76 13.20 24.40
C GLN A 8 18.44 12.18 23.47
N THR A 9 17.95 10.93 23.46
CA THR A 9 18.44 9.90 22.54
C THR A 9 18.28 10.33 21.09
N ARG A 10 17.11 10.87 20.72
CA ARG A 10 16.84 11.30 19.34
C ARG A 10 17.70 12.47 18.88
N TYR A 11 17.96 13.44 19.76
CA TYR A 11 18.91 14.51 19.45
C TYR A 11 20.33 14.01 19.29
N PHE A 12 20.75 13.04 20.13
CA PHE A 12 22.05 12.41 20.00
C PHE A 12 22.18 11.62 18.70
N ASP A 13 21.16 10.87 18.31
CA ASP A 13 21.13 10.10 17.06
C ASP A 13 21.14 11.02 15.83
N ALA A 14 20.36 12.11 15.85
CA ALA A 14 20.37 13.12 14.79
C ALA A 14 21.76 13.77 14.66
N TRP A 15 22.40 14.12 15.78
CA TRP A 15 23.74 14.69 15.78
C TRP A 15 24.79 13.71 15.25
N THR A 16 24.72 12.44 15.67
CA THR A 16 25.62 11.37 15.20
C THR A 16 25.46 11.15 13.70
N SER A 17 24.23 11.02 13.22
CA SER A 17 23.92 10.85 11.80
C SER A 17 24.42 12.03 10.96
N TYR A 18 24.26 13.25 11.47
CA TYR A 18 24.78 14.46 10.83
C TYR A 18 26.31 14.46 10.76
N LEU A 19 27.00 14.12 11.86
CA LEU A 19 28.46 14.02 11.88
C LEU A 19 28.96 12.93 10.92
N ASP A 20 28.32 11.78 10.87
CA ASP A 20 28.67 10.69 9.95
C ASP A 20 28.47 11.10 8.49
N ALA A 21 27.37 11.80 8.18
CA ALA A 21 27.12 12.35 6.86
C ALA A 21 28.17 13.40 6.46
N ILE A 22 28.55 14.31 7.38
CA ILE A 22 29.63 15.28 7.15
C ILE A 22 30.97 14.58 6.93
N GLN A 23 31.33 13.61 7.78
CA GLN A 23 32.58 12.89 7.65
C GLN A 23 32.63 12.16 6.30
N THR A 24 31.53 11.54 5.89
CA THR A 24 31.42 10.87 4.59
C THR A 24 31.56 11.87 3.43
N ALA A 25 30.97 13.06 3.55
CA ALA A 25 31.09 14.12 2.55
C ALA A 25 32.52 14.69 2.48
N VAL A 26 33.20 14.85 3.61
CA VAL A 26 34.53 15.48 3.70
C VAL A 26 35.68 14.49 3.45
N ARG A 27 35.41 13.18 3.46
CA ARG A 27 36.42 12.15 3.18
C ARG A 27 37.14 12.42 1.85
N PRO A 28 38.48 12.48 1.85
CA PRO A 28 39.24 12.71 0.64
C PRO A 28 39.05 11.55 -0.33
N ARG A 29 38.59 11.84 -1.55
CA ARG A 29 38.41 10.85 -2.64
C ARG A 29 39.55 10.86 -3.67
N SER A 30 40.43 11.86 -3.62
CA SER A 30 41.62 11.97 -4.47
C SER A 30 42.72 12.72 -3.71
N GLU A 31 43.94 12.19 -3.76
CA GLU A 31 45.16 12.80 -3.19
C GLU A 31 45.92 13.67 -4.21
N ARG A 32 45.38 13.86 -5.41
CA ARG A 32 46.10 14.58 -6.47
C ARG A 32 46.00 16.09 -6.23
N ARG A 33 47.12 16.73 -5.89
CA ARG A 33 47.25 18.19 -5.95
C ARG A 33 47.42 18.58 -7.42
N PRO A 34 46.47 19.29 -8.05
CA PRO A 34 46.64 19.73 -9.43
C PRO A 34 47.75 20.80 -9.50
N ASP A 35 48.52 20.79 -10.59
CA ASP A 35 49.40 21.90 -10.91
C ASP A 35 48.57 23.15 -11.27
N THR A 36 49.18 24.33 -11.21
CA THR A 36 48.47 25.62 -11.38
C THR A 36 47.71 25.70 -12.71
N GLU A 37 48.26 25.15 -13.80
CA GLU A 37 47.62 25.16 -15.11
C GLU A 37 46.39 24.24 -15.17
N ASP A 38 46.49 23.04 -14.58
CA ASP A 38 45.37 22.09 -14.49
C ASP A 38 44.24 22.66 -13.64
N PHE A 39 44.56 23.39 -12.57
CA PHE A 39 43.56 24.07 -11.75
C PHE A 39 42.79 25.14 -12.53
N TRP A 40 43.47 25.99 -13.31
CA TRP A 40 42.79 27.03 -14.09
C TRP A 40 41.91 26.43 -15.20
N ARG A 41 42.35 25.32 -15.81
CA ARG A 41 41.55 24.58 -16.80
C ARG A 41 40.30 23.97 -16.17
N ASP A 42 40.46 23.21 -15.07
CA ASP A 42 39.34 22.66 -14.29
C ASP A 42 38.37 23.77 -13.88
N ALA A 43 38.89 24.91 -13.42
CA ALA A 43 38.07 26.06 -13.05
C ALA A 43 37.28 26.63 -14.23
N SER A 44 37.91 26.82 -15.39
CA SER A 44 37.22 27.32 -16.59
C SER A 44 36.15 26.35 -17.09
N ASP A 45 36.47 25.06 -17.14
CA ASP A 45 35.57 24.02 -17.63
C ASP A 45 34.37 23.86 -16.69
N TYR A 46 34.62 23.85 -15.38
CA TYR A 46 33.57 23.81 -14.37
C TYR A 46 32.64 25.01 -14.43
N TRP A 47 33.15 26.24 -14.54
CA TRP A 47 32.29 27.43 -14.54
C TRP A 47 31.48 27.57 -15.83
N LEU A 48 32.06 27.15 -16.96
CA LEU A 48 31.34 27.05 -18.22
C LEU A 48 30.19 26.03 -18.09
N ASP A 49 30.51 24.81 -17.66
CA ASP A 49 29.54 23.75 -17.41
C ASP A 49 28.45 24.18 -16.41
N PHE A 50 28.83 24.76 -15.27
CA PHE A 50 27.91 25.24 -14.25
C PHE A 50 26.93 26.28 -14.81
N THR A 51 27.41 27.20 -15.65
CA THR A 51 26.57 28.20 -16.33
C THR A 51 25.59 27.52 -17.28
N GLN A 52 26.07 26.56 -18.08
CA GLN A 52 25.23 25.79 -19.00
C GLN A 52 24.16 24.99 -18.26
N ARG A 53 24.53 24.23 -17.22
CA ARG A 53 23.59 23.48 -16.38
C ARG A 53 22.58 24.40 -15.70
N SER A 54 22.98 25.61 -15.29
CA SER A 54 22.07 26.61 -14.72
C SER A 54 21.01 27.05 -15.72
N ILE A 55 21.40 27.36 -16.97
CA ILE A 55 20.46 27.72 -18.04
C ILE A 55 19.47 26.59 -18.29
N LEU A 56 19.96 25.36 -18.44
CA LEU A 56 19.12 24.18 -18.69
C LEU A 56 18.21 23.82 -17.51
N PHE A 57 18.69 24.01 -16.28
CA PHE A 57 17.91 23.81 -15.05
C PHE A 57 16.73 24.78 -15.00
N TRP A 58 16.98 26.08 -15.18
CA TRP A 58 15.92 27.07 -15.18
C TRP A 58 14.95 26.85 -16.35
N ASP A 59 15.43 26.45 -17.53
CA ASP A 59 14.57 26.13 -18.65
C ASP A 59 13.69 24.90 -18.35
N THR A 60 14.23 23.90 -17.66
CA THR A 60 13.46 22.74 -17.20
C THR A 60 12.36 23.16 -16.20
N LEU A 61 12.66 24.05 -15.26
CA LEU A 61 11.63 24.58 -14.35
C LEU A 61 10.57 25.43 -15.07
N ARG A 62 10.97 26.18 -16.10
CA ARG A 62 10.04 26.90 -17.00
C ARG A 62 9.12 25.95 -17.75
N GLN A 63 9.68 24.88 -18.32
CA GLN A 63 8.93 23.81 -18.98
C GLN A 63 7.96 23.12 -18.01
N ARG A 64 8.36 22.88 -16.76
CA ARG A 64 7.46 22.38 -15.71
C ARG A 64 6.23 23.29 -15.54
N GLY A 65 6.44 24.60 -15.41
CA GLY A 65 5.34 25.57 -15.29
C GLY A 65 4.43 25.58 -16.50
N ASN A 66 4.99 25.52 -17.71
CA ASN A 66 4.21 25.44 -18.95
C ASN A 66 3.40 24.15 -19.05
N ASN A 67 4.02 22.99 -18.79
CA ASN A 67 3.34 21.69 -18.77
C ASN A 67 2.15 21.71 -17.81
N TRP A 68 2.32 22.34 -16.64
CA TRP A 68 1.25 22.50 -15.66
C TRP A 68 0.12 23.39 -16.19
N LEU A 69 0.44 24.54 -16.80
CA LEU A 69 -0.56 25.43 -17.41
C LEU A 69 -1.32 24.75 -18.55
N GLU A 70 -0.64 23.96 -19.39
CA GLU A 70 -1.26 23.18 -20.46
C GLU A 70 -2.21 22.12 -19.89
N HIS A 71 -1.81 21.42 -18.83
CA HIS A 71 -2.64 20.42 -18.16
C HIS A 71 -3.88 21.05 -17.50
N GLU A 72 -3.73 22.20 -16.83
CA GLU A 72 -4.86 22.98 -16.29
C GLU A 72 -5.82 23.42 -17.40
N LYS A 73 -5.31 23.96 -18.51
CA LYS A 73 -6.13 24.38 -19.68
C LYS A 73 -6.86 23.21 -20.33
N ALA A 74 -6.26 22.03 -20.36
CA ALA A 74 -6.88 20.81 -20.88
C ALA A 74 -7.97 20.22 -19.96
N GLY A 75 -8.25 20.85 -18.80
CA GLY A 75 -9.22 20.35 -17.83
C GLY A 75 -8.69 19.21 -16.96
N LYS A 76 -7.36 19.08 -16.84
CA LYS A 76 -6.64 18.06 -16.04
C LYS A 76 -7.05 16.63 -16.37
N PRO A 77 -6.88 16.17 -17.62
CA PRO A 77 -7.15 14.79 -17.98
C PRO A 77 -6.33 13.82 -17.11
N PRO A 78 -6.83 12.60 -16.83
CA PRO A 78 -6.08 11.56 -16.13
C PRO A 78 -4.74 11.30 -16.81
N LEU A 79 -3.69 11.13 -16.01
CA LEU A 79 -2.34 10.91 -16.53
C LEU A 79 -2.04 9.42 -16.74
N LEU A 80 -2.91 8.76 -17.50
CA LEU A 80 -2.72 7.36 -17.89
C LEU A 80 -1.83 7.30 -19.13
N HIS A 81 -0.83 6.41 -19.12
CA HIS A 81 -0.01 6.13 -20.31
C HIS A 81 -0.81 5.42 -21.41
N PHE A 82 -1.86 4.71 -21.02
CA PHE A 82 -2.69 3.90 -21.91
C PHE A 82 -3.87 4.68 -22.44
N GLN A 83 -4.30 4.34 -23.66
CA GLN A 83 -5.59 4.81 -24.17
C GLN A 83 -6.73 4.18 -23.36
N TRP A 84 -7.83 4.91 -23.21
CA TRP A 84 -8.97 4.47 -22.42
C TRP A 84 -10.28 4.96 -23.02
N GLU A 85 -11.35 4.23 -22.74
CA GLU A 85 -12.72 4.58 -23.08
C GLU A 85 -13.55 4.80 -21.81
N MET A 86 -14.39 5.82 -21.81
CA MET A 86 -15.32 6.08 -20.70
C MET A 86 -16.41 5.01 -20.69
N VAL A 87 -16.58 4.33 -19.55
CA VAL A 87 -17.58 3.28 -19.37
C VAL A 87 -18.80 3.81 -18.63
N ALA A 88 -18.57 4.57 -17.55
CA ALA A 88 -19.62 5.16 -16.74
C ALA A 88 -19.14 6.48 -16.11
N ASP A 89 -20.03 7.46 -16.05
CA ASP A 89 -19.77 8.76 -15.43
C ASP A 89 -20.73 8.97 -14.25
N ALA A 90 -20.20 8.87 -13.03
CA ALA A 90 -21.03 8.93 -11.83
C ALA A 90 -21.59 10.32 -11.55
N ARG A 91 -21.20 11.36 -12.31
CA ARG A 91 -21.87 12.67 -12.26
C ARG A 91 -23.31 12.62 -12.77
N SER A 92 -23.66 11.57 -13.52
CA SER A 92 -25.01 11.30 -14.00
C SER A 92 -25.77 10.25 -13.19
N PHE A 93 -25.18 9.71 -12.11
CA PHE A 93 -25.86 8.75 -11.24
C PHE A 93 -26.93 9.43 -10.38
N ALA A 94 -27.80 8.63 -9.78
CA ALA A 94 -28.85 9.12 -8.89
C ALA A 94 -28.28 9.92 -7.71
N ARG A 95 -27.10 9.52 -7.21
CA ARG A 95 -26.28 10.28 -6.27
C ARG A 95 -24.99 10.70 -6.98
N PRO A 96 -24.94 11.92 -7.52
CA PRO A 96 -23.84 12.32 -8.39
C PRO A 96 -22.54 12.52 -7.62
N VAL A 97 -21.45 11.94 -8.10
CA VAL A 97 -20.09 12.17 -7.59
C VAL A 97 -19.13 12.43 -8.74
N ASN A 98 -18.01 13.11 -8.47
CA ASN A 98 -17.02 13.47 -9.48
C ASN A 98 -16.12 12.31 -9.94
N TYR A 99 -16.63 11.07 -9.96
CA TYR A 99 -15.89 9.86 -10.32
C TYR A 99 -16.41 9.29 -11.63
N ALA A 100 -15.56 8.53 -12.33
CA ALA A 100 -15.93 7.81 -13.52
C ALA A 100 -15.13 6.51 -13.65
N LEU A 101 -15.75 5.52 -14.28
CA LEU A 101 -15.10 4.27 -14.64
C LEU A 101 -14.63 4.36 -16.09
N VAL A 102 -13.35 4.07 -16.33
CA VAL A 102 -12.81 3.91 -17.67
C VAL A 102 -12.31 2.49 -17.89
N ARG A 103 -12.38 2.01 -19.13
CA ARG A 103 -11.75 0.76 -19.56
C ARG A 103 -10.45 1.08 -20.28
N ILE A 104 -9.38 0.39 -19.91
CA ILE A 104 -8.08 0.54 -20.57
C ILE A 104 -8.08 -0.24 -21.88
N ILE A 105 -7.68 0.42 -22.96
CA ILE A 105 -7.50 -0.19 -24.27
C ILE A 105 -6.08 -0.77 -24.31
N ALA A 106 -6.00 -2.09 -24.53
CA ALA A 106 -4.72 -2.77 -24.60
C ALA A 106 -3.86 -2.19 -25.76
N PRO A 107 -2.57 -1.88 -25.51
CA PRO A 107 -1.69 -1.35 -26.56
C PRO A 107 -1.44 -2.41 -27.63
N ALA A 108 -1.00 -1.95 -28.82
CA ALA A 108 -0.73 -2.83 -29.95
C ALA A 108 0.24 -3.97 -29.56
N GLY A 109 -0.11 -5.21 -29.89
CA GLY A 109 0.67 -6.41 -29.57
C GLY A 109 0.34 -7.06 -28.22
N VAL A 110 -0.39 -6.38 -27.32
CA VAL A 110 -0.90 -6.98 -26.07
C VAL A 110 -2.32 -7.49 -26.29
N LYS A 111 -2.54 -8.79 -26.06
CA LYS A 111 -3.86 -9.41 -26.17
C LYS A 111 -4.46 -9.60 -24.78
N THR A 112 -5.65 -9.06 -24.58
CA THR A 112 -6.49 -9.33 -23.41
C THR A 112 -7.63 -10.26 -23.79
N ASP A 113 -8.07 -11.07 -22.84
CA ASP A 113 -9.15 -12.02 -22.99
C ASP A 113 -10.36 -11.54 -22.17
N PRO A 114 -11.50 -11.20 -22.79
CA PRO A 114 -12.71 -10.78 -22.08
C PRO A 114 -13.24 -11.82 -21.08
N GLU A 115 -12.92 -13.10 -21.27
CA GLU A 115 -13.32 -14.21 -20.39
C GLU A 115 -12.35 -14.39 -19.21
N ARG A 116 -11.27 -13.60 -19.14
CA ARG A 116 -10.42 -13.53 -17.96
C ARG A 116 -10.98 -12.56 -16.94
N ARG A 117 -10.72 -12.87 -15.68
CA ARG A 117 -11.13 -12.07 -14.52
C ARG A 117 -10.70 -10.60 -14.71
N PRO A 118 -11.62 -9.63 -14.64
CA PRO A 118 -11.29 -8.22 -14.80
C PRO A 118 -10.59 -7.64 -13.56
N PHE A 119 -9.75 -6.63 -13.79
CA PHE A 119 -9.08 -5.84 -12.76
C PHE A 119 -9.65 -4.42 -12.73
N VAL A 120 -9.87 -3.87 -11.54
CA VAL A 120 -10.31 -2.50 -11.30
C VAL A 120 -9.29 -1.82 -10.39
N ILE A 121 -8.67 -0.73 -10.86
CA ILE A 121 -7.64 -0.01 -10.11
C ILE A 121 -8.24 1.30 -9.59
N ILE A 122 -8.07 1.55 -8.29
CA ILE A 122 -8.50 2.74 -7.56
C ILE A 122 -7.27 3.46 -7.02
N ASP A 123 -7.01 4.64 -7.57
CA ASP A 123 -5.86 5.46 -7.22
C ASP A 123 -6.14 6.44 -6.07
N PRO A 124 -5.09 6.95 -5.42
CA PRO A 124 -5.26 7.90 -4.33
C PRO A 124 -5.67 9.28 -4.85
N ARG A 125 -6.81 9.77 -4.39
CA ARG A 125 -7.15 11.20 -4.32
C ARG A 125 -6.48 11.84 -3.09
N ALA A 126 -5.17 11.67 -2.93
CA ALA A 126 -4.40 12.28 -1.84
C ALA A 126 -3.95 13.73 -2.18
N GLY A 127 -4.86 14.52 -2.76
CA GLY A 127 -4.61 15.86 -3.29
C GLY A 127 -4.12 15.91 -4.74
N HIS A 128 -3.66 14.78 -5.28
CA HIS A 128 -3.25 14.62 -6.68
C HIS A 128 -4.38 14.12 -7.58
N GLY A 129 -4.17 14.19 -8.90
CA GLY A 129 -5.06 13.60 -9.91
C GLY A 129 -4.89 12.09 -10.11
N PRO A 130 -5.84 11.44 -10.79
CA PRO A 130 -5.81 10.00 -11.04
C PRO A 130 -4.80 9.63 -12.14
N GLY A 131 -4.36 8.37 -12.11
CA GLY A 131 -3.59 7.74 -13.20
C GLY A 131 -2.20 7.25 -12.79
N ILE A 132 -1.80 7.44 -11.53
CA ILE A 132 -0.50 7.02 -11.01
C ILE A 132 -0.29 5.50 -11.12
N GLY A 133 -1.33 4.68 -10.90
CA GLY A 133 -1.29 3.22 -11.09
C GLY A 133 -1.15 2.74 -12.54
N GLY A 134 -1.29 3.65 -13.51
CA GLY A 134 -1.16 3.42 -14.96
C GLY A 134 -0.26 4.42 -15.67
N PHE A 135 0.62 5.10 -14.91
CA PHE A 135 1.41 6.25 -15.39
C PHE A 135 2.52 5.87 -16.37
N LYS A 136 2.90 4.59 -16.40
CA LYS A 136 3.94 4.00 -17.27
C LYS A 136 3.49 2.66 -17.83
N GLU A 137 4.17 2.18 -18.87
CA GLU A 137 3.94 0.83 -19.37
C GLU A 137 4.27 -0.24 -18.30
N ASP A 138 5.34 -0.05 -17.55
CA ASP A 138 5.69 -0.88 -16.40
C ASP A 138 4.98 -0.37 -15.14
N SER A 139 3.69 -0.68 -15.06
CA SER A 139 2.77 -0.29 -13.98
C SER A 139 1.81 -1.43 -13.64
N GLN A 140 0.93 -1.24 -12.65
CA GLN A 140 -0.10 -2.22 -12.28
C GLN A 140 -1.04 -2.51 -13.45
N VAL A 141 -1.49 -1.46 -14.16
CA VAL A 141 -2.26 -1.60 -15.41
C VAL A 141 -1.49 -2.45 -16.42
N GLY A 142 -0.22 -2.13 -16.65
CA GLY A 142 0.62 -2.84 -17.60
C GLY A 142 0.84 -4.31 -17.24
N MET A 143 1.03 -4.64 -15.96
CA MET A 143 1.21 -6.02 -15.51
C MET A 143 -0.06 -6.86 -15.70
N ALA A 144 -1.24 -6.31 -15.36
CA ALA A 144 -2.52 -6.98 -15.55
C ALA A 144 -2.84 -7.19 -17.05
N LEU A 145 -2.59 -6.17 -17.90
CA LEU A 145 -2.75 -6.28 -19.36
C LEU A 145 -1.80 -7.32 -19.96
N LYS A 146 -0.52 -7.33 -19.55
CA LYS A 146 0.48 -8.32 -20.01
C LYS A 146 0.13 -9.74 -19.56
N ALA A 147 -0.56 -9.88 -18.43
CA ALA A 147 -1.13 -11.15 -17.98
C ALA A 147 -2.46 -11.52 -18.68
N GLY A 148 -2.94 -10.70 -19.62
CA GLY A 148 -4.10 -10.97 -20.47
C GLY A 148 -5.45 -10.61 -19.87
N HIS A 149 -5.50 -9.87 -18.76
CA HIS A 149 -6.76 -9.51 -18.11
C HIS A 149 -7.36 -8.22 -18.70
N PRO A 150 -8.71 -8.11 -18.74
CA PRO A 150 -9.38 -6.83 -18.91
C PRO A 150 -9.05 -5.91 -17.74
N VAL A 151 -8.73 -4.63 -18.01
CA VAL A 151 -8.38 -3.66 -16.96
C VAL A 151 -9.28 -2.45 -17.05
N TYR A 152 -9.82 -2.06 -15.91
CA TYR A 152 -10.60 -0.86 -15.67
C TYR A 152 -9.90 0.01 -14.64
N PHE A 153 -10.20 1.30 -14.70
CA PHE A 153 -9.59 2.30 -13.84
C PHE A 153 -10.66 3.26 -13.34
N VAL A 154 -10.66 3.53 -12.04
CA VAL A 154 -11.50 4.56 -11.45
C VAL A 154 -10.75 5.89 -11.52
N ILE A 155 -11.30 6.82 -12.30
CA ILE A 155 -10.80 8.20 -12.40
C ILE A 155 -11.74 9.13 -11.65
N PHE A 156 -11.25 10.33 -11.33
CA PHE A 156 -12.05 11.39 -10.74
C PHE A 156 -11.69 12.74 -11.37
N PHE A 157 -12.65 13.66 -11.37
CA PHE A 157 -12.52 15.00 -11.94
C PHE A 157 -11.99 16.00 -10.90
N PRO A 158 -11.39 17.12 -11.33
CA PRO A 158 -10.74 18.09 -10.42
C PRO A 158 -11.64 18.67 -9.34
N GLU A 159 -12.90 18.89 -9.68
CA GLU A 159 -13.89 19.55 -8.83
C GLU A 159 -14.88 18.50 -8.31
N PRO A 160 -15.15 18.45 -6.99
CA PRO A 160 -16.20 17.61 -6.44
C PRO A 160 -17.59 18.10 -6.90
N ILE A 161 -18.54 17.17 -6.96
CA ILE A 161 -19.96 17.54 -7.05
C ILE A 161 -20.36 18.18 -5.72
N PRO A 162 -21.07 19.34 -5.72
CA PRO A 162 -21.46 19.99 -4.48
C PRO A 162 -22.26 19.07 -3.55
N GLY A 163 -21.81 18.95 -2.30
CA GLY A 163 -22.48 18.12 -1.30
C GLY A 163 -22.24 16.62 -1.46
N GLN A 164 -21.34 16.19 -2.35
CA GLN A 164 -20.94 14.79 -2.41
C GLN A 164 -20.28 14.37 -1.09
N THR A 165 -20.63 13.20 -0.60
CA THR A 165 -20.02 12.61 0.60
C THR A 165 -19.10 11.45 0.23
N LEU A 166 -18.24 11.03 1.16
CA LEU A 166 -17.42 9.85 0.93
C LEU A 166 -18.29 8.59 0.77
N ALA A 167 -19.43 8.50 1.46
CA ALA A 167 -20.36 7.39 1.31
C ALA A 167 -20.97 7.34 -0.10
N ASP A 168 -21.25 8.49 -0.72
CA ASP A 168 -21.72 8.53 -2.11
C ASP A 168 -20.61 8.10 -3.08
N VAL A 169 -19.34 8.45 -2.80
CA VAL A 169 -18.19 7.98 -3.57
C VAL A 169 -18.05 6.46 -3.48
N SER A 170 -18.09 5.88 -2.27
CA SER A 170 -17.98 4.43 -2.10
C SER A 170 -19.13 3.67 -2.76
N ARG A 171 -20.35 4.23 -2.77
CA ARG A 171 -21.48 3.64 -3.52
C ARG A 171 -21.25 3.70 -5.03
N ALA A 172 -20.77 4.82 -5.55
CA ALA A 172 -20.46 4.93 -6.98
C ALA A 172 -19.34 3.95 -7.40
N GLU A 173 -18.33 3.76 -6.55
CA GLU A 173 -17.29 2.75 -6.77
C GLU A 173 -17.87 1.33 -6.75
N ALA A 174 -18.81 1.03 -5.87
CA ALA A 174 -19.53 -0.25 -5.88
C ALA A 174 -20.38 -0.43 -7.16
N ASP A 175 -21.10 0.60 -7.58
CA ASP A 175 -21.85 0.61 -8.85
C ASP A 175 -20.93 0.34 -10.05
N PHE A 176 -19.70 0.87 -10.04
CA PHE A 176 -18.71 0.56 -11.06
C PHE A 176 -18.33 -0.93 -11.08
N LEU A 177 -18.21 -1.59 -9.92
CA LEU A 177 -17.95 -3.03 -9.86
C LEU A 177 -19.11 -3.85 -10.42
N HIS A 178 -20.36 -3.44 -10.18
CA HIS A 178 -21.53 -4.06 -10.79
C HIS A 178 -21.50 -3.91 -12.32
N ILE A 179 -21.19 -2.73 -12.84
CA ILE A 179 -21.04 -2.48 -14.29
C ILE A 179 -19.93 -3.36 -14.89
N VAL A 180 -18.81 -3.54 -14.19
CA VAL A 180 -17.74 -4.45 -14.63
C VAL A 180 -18.20 -5.90 -14.61
N ALA A 181 -18.92 -6.34 -13.57
CA ALA A 181 -19.45 -7.70 -13.48
C ALA A 181 -20.45 -7.99 -14.62
N GLU A 182 -21.35 -7.06 -14.93
CA GLU A 182 -22.28 -7.16 -16.06
C GLU A 182 -21.59 -7.30 -17.41
N ARG A 183 -20.44 -6.64 -17.58
CA ARG A 183 -19.60 -6.74 -18.80
C ARG A 183 -18.80 -8.04 -18.87
N HIS A 184 -18.64 -8.76 -17.76
CA HIS A 184 -17.85 -9.99 -17.65
C HIS A 184 -18.62 -11.12 -16.93
N PRO A 185 -19.83 -11.50 -17.42
CA PRO A 185 -20.76 -12.37 -16.68
C PRO A 185 -20.27 -13.82 -16.53
N ALA A 186 -19.36 -14.26 -17.39
CA ALA A 186 -18.78 -15.61 -17.35
C ALA A 186 -17.55 -15.72 -16.44
N THR A 187 -17.15 -14.62 -15.79
CA THR A 187 -15.92 -14.55 -15.00
C THR A 187 -16.19 -14.48 -13.49
N ARG A 188 -15.14 -14.71 -12.70
CA ARG A 188 -15.18 -14.45 -11.24
C ARG A 188 -15.26 -12.95 -10.96
N LYS A 189 -15.73 -12.57 -9.75
CA LYS A 189 -15.81 -11.18 -9.26
C LYS A 189 -14.52 -10.39 -9.56
N PRO A 190 -14.58 -9.10 -9.93
CA PRO A 190 -13.40 -8.31 -10.29
C PRO A 190 -12.35 -8.26 -9.16
N VAL A 191 -11.07 -8.22 -9.54
CA VAL A 191 -9.95 -7.92 -8.62
C VAL A 191 -9.91 -6.41 -8.40
N VAL A 192 -9.80 -5.97 -7.16
CA VAL A 192 -9.72 -4.53 -6.83
C VAL A 192 -8.32 -4.23 -6.33
N ILE A 193 -7.62 -3.30 -6.99
CA ILE A 193 -6.30 -2.82 -6.55
C ILE A 193 -6.45 -1.37 -6.08
N GLY A 194 -6.21 -1.14 -4.80
CA GLY A 194 -6.24 0.18 -4.19
C GLY A 194 -4.85 0.68 -3.80
N ASN A 195 -4.50 1.89 -4.23
CA ASN A 195 -3.19 2.50 -3.95
C ASN A 195 -3.31 3.61 -2.91
N CYS A 196 -2.52 3.54 -1.83
CA CYS A 196 -2.52 4.52 -0.75
C CYS A 196 -3.97 4.79 -0.26
N GLN A 197 -4.48 6.00 -0.48
CA GLN A 197 -5.87 6.36 -0.18
C GLN A 197 -6.91 5.47 -0.89
N GLY A 198 -6.64 5.06 -2.13
CA GLY A 198 -7.48 4.10 -2.87
C GLY A 198 -7.49 2.70 -2.23
N GLY A 199 -6.50 2.38 -1.39
CA GLY A 199 -6.45 1.13 -0.63
C GLY A 199 -7.54 1.04 0.42
N TRP A 200 -7.64 2.02 1.32
CA TRP A 200 -8.75 2.03 2.28
C TRP A 200 -10.09 2.22 1.58
N ALA A 201 -10.17 2.98 0.48
CA ALA A 201 -11.41 3.11 -0.30
C ALA A 201 -11.89 1.75 -0.83
N SER A 202 -10.95 0.93 -1.34
CA SER A 202 -11.24 -0.44 -1.78
C SER A 202 -11.77 -1.33 -0.64
N MET A 203 -11.24 -1.15 0.58
CA MET A 203 -11.74 -1.84 1.77
C MET A 203 -13.15 -1.39 2.15
N LEU A 204 -13.45 -0.09 2.07
CA LEU A 204 -14.79 0.46 2.31
C LEU A 204 -15.81 -0.12 1.33
N VAL A 205 -15.47 -0.19 0.04
CA VAL A 205 -16.31 -0.82 -0.99
C VAL A 205 -16.52 -2.30 -0.69
N GLY A 206 -15.46 -3.02 -0.33
CA GLY A 206 -15.56 -4.43 0.08
C GLY A 206 -16.42 -4.68 1.32
N ALA A 207 -16.48 -3.71 2.24
CA ALA A 207 -17.31 -3.78 3.44
C ALA A 207 -18.79 -3.44 3.13
N LEU A 208 -19.05 -2.53 2.19
CA LEU A 208 -20.41 -2.17 1.76
C LEU A 208 -21.05 -3.24 0.88
N GLU A 209 -20.31 -3.74 -0.10
CA GLU A 209 -20.79 -4.66 -1.13
C GLU A 209 -19.86 -5.88 -1.25
N PRO A 210 -19.81 -6.75 -0.22
CA PRO A 210 -18.92 -7.92 -0.20
C PRO A 210 -19.21 -8.91 -1.34
N ASP A 211 -20.42 -8.87 -1.91
CA ASP A 211 -20.82 -9.70 -3.04
C ASP A 211 -20.32 -9.19 -4.39
N ALA A 212 -19.88 -7.93 -4.49
CA ALA A 212 -19.39 -7.33 -5.74
C ALA A 212 -17.87 -7.49 -5.94
N VAL A 213 -17.12 -7.77 -4.87
CA VAL A 213 -15.65 -7.63 -4.85
C VAL A 213 -14.96 -9.00 -4.83
N GLY A 214 -13.98 -9.21 -5.71
CA GLY A 214 -13.02 -10.33 -5.65
C GLY A 214 -11.84 -10.03 -4.72
N PRO A 215 -10.65 -10.64 -4.90
CA PRO A 215 -9.46 -10.30 -4.13
C PRO A 215 -9.17 -8.81 -4.14
N ILE A 216 -8.87 -8.28 -2.95
CA ILE A 216 -8.50 -6.89 -2.74
C ILE A 216 -6.98 -6.83 -2.56
N VAL A 217 -6.32 -5.94 -3.29
CA VAL A 217 -4.89 -5.64 -3.12
C VAL A 217 -4.77 -4.21 -2.65
N ILE A 218 -4.24 -3.99 -1.45
CA ILE A 218 -3.97 -2.64 -0.94
C ILE A 218 -2.47 -2.37 -0.83
N ASN A 219 -2.02 -1.31 -1.50
CA ASN A 219 -0.61 -0.98 -1.67
C ASN A 219 -0.26 0.30 -0.93
N GLY A 220 0.60 0.22 0.10
CA GLY A 220 1.01 1.36 0.92
C GLY A 220 -0.20 2.09 1.50
N ALA A 221 -1.23 1.37 1.92
CA ALA A 221 -2.49 1.94 2.41
C ALA A 221 -2.54 1.95 3.94
N PRO A 222 -2.68 3.12 4.59
CA PRO A 222 -2.81 3.18 6.04
C PRO A 222 -4.22 2.76 6.47
N MET A 223 -4.28 1.87 7.46
CA MET A 223 -5.54 1.37 8.04
C MET A 223 -5.56 1.50 9.57
N SER A 224 -4.40 1.50 10.23
CA SER A 224 -4.25 1.86 11.65
C SER A 224 -3.43 3.15 11.79
N TYR A 225 -4.08 4.31 11.88
CA TYR A 225 -3.45 5.62 11.74
C TYR A 225 -2.64 6.07 12.97
N TRP A 226 -2.99 5.57 14.15
CA TRP A 226 -2.22 5.80 15.38
C TRP A 226 -0.95 4.94 15.45
N ALA A 227 -0.89 3.87 14.65
CA ALA A 227 0.22 2.93 14.64
C ALA A 227 1.52 3.58 14.13
N GLY A 228 2.64 3.25 14.79
CA GLY A 228 3.97 3.67 14.39
C GLY A 228 4.98 3.54 15.53
N ASN A 229 6.25 3.79 15.24
CA ASN A 229 7.30 3.86 16.26
C ASN A 229 7.78 5.31 16.45
N ASP A 230 8.36 5.58 17.63
CA ASP A 230 9.04 6.83 17.90
C ASP A 230 10.14 7.10 16.87
N GLY A 231 10.10 8.26 16.25
CA GLY A 231 11.10 8.71 15.31
C GLY A 231 11.11 8.19 13.90
N GLU A 232 10.19 7.29 13.58
CA GLU A 232 10.02 6.79 12.23
C GLU A 232 8.82 7.46 11.55
N ASN A 233 7.82 7.91 12.32
CA ASN A 233 6.49 8.25 11.78
C ASN A 233 5.93 9.60 12.28
N PRO A 234 6.55 10.74 11.95
CA PRO A 234 6.18 12.05 12.50
C PRO A 234 4.77 12.54 12.11
N MET A 235 4.21 12.06 10.99
CA MET A 235 2.89 12.50 10.52
C MET A 235 1.76 12.19 11.50
N ARG A 236 1.84 11.08 12.23
CA ARG A 236 0.75 10.67 13.13
C ARG A 236 0.47 11.72 14.21
N TYR A 237 1.50 12.46 14.65
CA TYR A 237 1.35 13.49 15.69
C TYR A 237 0.71 14.78 15.17
N SER A 238 0.72 15.02 13.86
CA SER A 238 0.28 16.29 13.26
C SER A 238 -1.20 16.57 13.52
N GLY A 239 -2.05 15.55 13.51
CA GLY A 239 -3.47 15.69 13.83
C GLY A 239 -3.67 16.31 15.23
N GLY A 240 -3.00 15.76 16.25
CA GLY A 240 -3.08 16.31 17.61
C GLY A 240 -2.46 17.69 17.78
N LEU A 241 -1.31 17.95 17.14
CA LEU A 241 -0.62 19.23 17.26
C LEU A 241 -1.34 20.39 16.54
N LEU A 242 -2.11 20.09 15.50
CA LEU A 242 -2.92 21.07 14.77
C LEU A 242 -4.33 21.25 15.38
N GLY A 243 -4.67 20.47 16.42
CA GLY A 243 -5.97 20.53 17.09
C GLY A 243 -7.06 19.68 16.42
N GLY A 244 -6.69 18.67 15.63
CA GLY A 244 -7.63 17.70 15.08
C GLY A 244 -8.22 18.11 13.74
N VAL A 245 -9.55 17.97 13.61
CA VAL A 245 -10.28 18.08 12.34
C VAL A 245 -10.51 19.53 11.89
N TRP A 246 -10.64 20.48 12.83
CA TRP A 246 -11.04 21.87 12.52
C TRP A 246 -10.16 22.60 11.47
N PRO A 247 -8.84 22.37 11.34
CA PRO A 247 -8.05 23.04 10.31
C PRO A 247 -8.46 22.63 8.88
N ALA A 248 -8.92 21.38 8.69
CA ALA A 248 -9.43 20.91 7.41
C ALA A 248 -10.78 21.59 7.09
N LEU A 249 -11.64 21.78 8.10
CA LEU A 249 -12.90 22.52 7.96
C LEU A 249 -12.62 23.99 7.62
N PHE A 250 -11.69 24.62 8.31
CA PHE A 250 -11.28 25.99 8.07
C PHE A 250 -10.69 26.19 6.66
N ALA A 251 -9.81 25.29 6.23
CA ALA A 251 -9.28 25.28 4.87
C ALA A 251 -10.39 25.10 3.81
N SER A 252 -11.42 24.31 4.13
CA SER A 252 -12.58 24.12 3.24
C SER A 252 -13.46 25.35 3.15
N ASP A 253 -13.72 26.02 4.28
CA ASP A 253 -14.49 27.27 4.31
C ASP A 253 -13.74 28.38 3.57
N LEU A 254 -12.42 28.46 3.76
CA LEU A 254 -11.54 29.26 2.92
C LEU A 254 -11.71 28.90 1.43
N GLY A 255 -11.85 27.63 1.06
CA GLY A 255 -12.09 27.23 -0.32
C GLY A 255 -13.53 27.41 -0.83
N ALA A 256 -14.40 28.09 -0.08
CA ALA A 256 -15.84 28.23 -0.35
C ALA A 256 -16.57 26.86 -0.35
N GLY A 257 -16.34 26.07 0.70
CA GLY A 257 -16.94 24.73 0.87
C GLY A 257 -16.14 23.60 0.21
N LYS A 258 -14.95 23.90 -0.33
CA LYS A 258 -14.09 22.92 -1.01
C LYS A 258 -12.71 22.91 -0.40
N PHE A 259 -12.21 21.74 -0.07
CA PHE A 259 -10.86 21.56 0.39
C PHE A 259 -9.88 21.47 -0.78
N ASP A 260 -8.82 22.27 -0.74
CA ASP A 260 -7.80 22.29 -1.78
C ASP A 260 -6.72 21.23 -1.51
N GLY A 261 -6.63 20.23 -2.39
CA GLY A 261 -5.63 19.16 -2.30
C GLY A 261 -4.18 19.64 -2.32
N ALA A 262 -3.91 20.88 -2.75
CA ALA A 262 -2.58 21.48 -2.65
C ALA A 262 -2.04 21.54 -1.21
N HIS A 263 -2.92 21.58 -0.19
CA HIS A 263 -2.54 21.48 1.22
C HIS A 263 -2.03 20.07 1.58
N LEU A 264 -2.62 19.02 1.02
CA LEU A 264 -2.13 17.64 1.22
C LEU A 264 -0.78 17.43 0.56
N VAL A 265 -0.62 17.92 -0.67
CA VAL A 265 0.66 17.85 -1.38
C VAL A 265 1.75 18.59 -0.61
N GLN A 266 1.43 19.77 -0.06
CA GLN A 266 2.35 20.51 0.79
C GLN A 266 2.73 19.74 2.07
N ASN A 267 1.79 19.00 2.69
CA ASN A 267 2.10 18.15 3.84
C ASN A 267 3.09 17.04 3.47
N PHE A 268 2.94 16.40 2.31
CA PHE A 268 3.92 15.41 1.82
C PHE A 268 5.29 16.03 1.56
N GLU A 269 5.34 17.22 0.97
CA GLU A 269 6.59 17.94 0.73
C GLU A 269 7.30 18.34 2.04
N ASN A 270 6.55 18.68 3.08
CA ASN A 270 7.10 19.05 4.39
C ASN A 270 7.73 17.86 5.14
N LEU A 271 7.43 16.61 4.76
CA LEU A 271 8.01 15.44 5.41
C LEU A 271 9.50 15.28 5.13
N ASN A 272 9.93 15.64 3.93
CA ASN A 272 11.33 15.55 3.54
C ASN A 272 11.82 16.90 2.99
N PRO A 273 12.12 17.87 3.86
CA PRO A 273 12.57 19.20 3.43
C PRO A 273 13.89 19.13 2.63
N ALA A 274 14.79 18.20 2.95
CA ALA A 274 16.03 17.99 2.20
C ALA A 274 15.72 17.68 0.73
N ASN A 275 14.87 16.69 0.48
CA ASN A 275 14.45 16.33 -0.86
C ASN A 275 13.66 17.46 -1.54
N THR A 276 12.66 18.01 -0.86
CA THR A 276 11.73 19.02 -1.39
C THR A 276 12.43 20.30 -1.80
N TYR A 277 13.31 20.84 -0.96
CA TYR A 277 13.91 22.15 -1.20
C TYR A 277 15.28 22.07 -1.89
N PHE A 278 15.97 20.93 -1.83
CA PHE A 278 17.33 20.83 -2.34
C PHE A 278 17.60 19.58 -3.18
N SER A 279 17.59 18.37 -2.59
CA SER A 279 18.17 17.17 -3.23
C SER A 279 17.51 16.80 -4.55
N LYS A 280 16.19 16.96 -4.69
CA LYS A 280 15.46 16.76 -5.96
C LYS A 280 15.98 17.70 -7.05
N TYR A 281 16.10 18.99 -6.73
CA TYR A 281 16.56 20.02 -7.66
C TYR A 281 18.06 19.90 -7.94
N TYR A 282 18.86 19.52 -6.95
CA TYR A 282 20.28 19.25 -7.15
C TYR A 282 20.50 17.98 -8.00
N ASN A 283 19.69 16.94 -7.85
CA ASN A 283 19.74 15.78 -8.75
C ASN A 283 19.43 16.19 -10.20
N LEU A 284 18.40 17.02 -10.40
CA LEU A 284 18.11 17.60 -11.72
C LEU A 284 19.29 18.44 -12.24
N PHE A 285 19.85 19.31 -11.41
CA PHE A 285 20.96 20.19 -11.79
C PHE A 285 22.25 19.44 -12.09
N SER A 286 22.60 18.43 -11.29
CA SER A 286 23.83 17.63 -11.46
C SER A 286 23.73 16.64 -12.62
N LYS A 287 22.54 16.09 -12.89
CA LYS A 287 22.27 15.16 -13.99
C LYS A 287 21.46 15.83 -15.11
N ILE A 288 21.74 17.09 -15.41
CA ILE A 288 20.89 17.91 -16.30
C ILE A 288 20.76 17.36 -17.72
N ASP A 289 21.70 16.54 -18.15
CA ASP A 289 21.70 15.97 -19.50
C ASP A 289 20.79 14.72 -19.62
N THR A 290 20.38 14.11 -18.49
CA THR A 290 19.61 12.85 -18.46
C THR A 290 18.34 12.89 -17.61
N GLU A 291 18.30 13.74 -16.58
CA GLU A 291 17.20 13.82 -15.62
C GLU A 291 15.98 14.65 -16.05
N PRO A 292 16.05 15.67 -16.94
CA PRO A 292 14.91 16.55 -17.23
C PRO A 292 13.63 15.83 -17.65
N GLU A 293 13.72 14.81 -18.51
CA GLU A 293 12.54 14.09 -18.98
C GLU A 293 11.82 13.38 -17.83
N ARG A 294 12.57 12.63 -17.02
CA ARG A 294 12.04 11.93 -15.84
C ARG A 294 11.45 12.90 -14.81
N PHE A 295 12.14 14.02 -14.58
CA PHE A 295 11.68 15.08 -13.68
C PHE A 295 10.36 15.69 -14.16
N LEU A 296 10.30 16.12 -15.43
CA LEU A 296 9.10 16.74 -16.02
C LEU A 296 7.92 15.78 -16.08
N GLU A 297 8.17 14.50 -16.40
CA GLU A 297 7.16 13.45 -16.38
C GLU A 297 6.53 13.37 -14.98
N PHE A 298 7.33 13.18 -13.95
CA PHE A 298 6.83 13.10 -12.57
C PHE A 298 6.10 14.38 -12.12
N GLU A 299 6.63 15.57 -12.46
CA GLU A 299 6.02 16.85 -12.09
C GLU A 299 4.64 17.09 -12.72
N ARG A 300 4.32 16.44 -13.86
CA ARG A 300 2.97 16.49 -14.43
C ARG A 300 1.93 15.93 -13.46
N TRP A 301 2.26 14.81 -12.80
CA TRP A 301 1.39 14.22 -11.79
C TRP A 301 1.47 14.97 -10.45
N TRP A 302 2.69 15.25 -9.96
CA TRP A 302 2.88 15.93 -8.66
C TRP A 302 2.26 17.33 -8.60
N GLY A 303 2.14 18.02 -9.75
CA GLY A 303 1.47 19.33 -9.85
C GLY A 303 -0.03 19.30 -10.10
N GLY A 304 -0.62 18.12 -10.32
CA GLY A 304 -2.05 17.99 -10.61
C GLY A 304 -2.88 18.06 -9.34
N PHE A 305 -3.26 19.26 -8.91
CA PHE A 305 -4.03 19.45 -7.66
C PHE A 305 -5.55 19.27 -7.86
N PHE A 306 -6.14 18.39 -7.06
CA PHE A 306 -7.56 18.03 -7.08
C PHE A 306 -8.23 18.41 -5.77
N MET A 307 -9.51 18.74 -5.82
CA MET A 307 -10.27 19.22 -4.66
C MET A 307 -11.12 18.11 -4.05
N MET A 308 -11.52 18.31 -2.80
CA MET A 308 -12.53 17.52 -2.09
C MET A 308 -13.66 18.42 -1.61
N ASP A 309 -14.86 17.87 -1.49
CA ASP A 309 -15.93 18.52 -0.75
C ASP A 309 -15.56 18.57 0.73
N ARG A 310 -16.04 19.59 1.43
CA ARG A 310 -15.85 19.77 2.86
C ARG A 310 -16.25 18.53 3.66
N GLN A 311 -17.35 17.86 3.29
CA GLN A 311 -17.81 16.68 4.01
C GLN A 311 -16.90 15.48 3.81
N GLU A 312 -16.32 15.32 2.62
CA GLU A 312 -15.36 14.24 2.33
C GLU A 312 -14.10 14.37 3.19
N ILE A 313 -13.44 15.54 3.17
CA ILE A 313 -12.21 15.72 3.95
C ILE A 313 -12.48 15.67 5.45
N LYS A 314 -13.64 16.19 5.90
CA LYS A 314 -14.05 16.09 7.30
C LYS A 314 -14.08 14.63 7.71
N TRP A 315 -14.86 13.82 7.00
CA TRP A 315 -15.01 12.40 7.29
C TRP A 315 -13.67 11.67 7.32
N ILE A 316 -12.80 11.94 6.33
CA ILE A 316 -11.48 11.33 6.21
C ILE A 316 -10.61 11.67 7.42
N VAL A 317 -10.49 12.95 7.79
CA VAL A 317 -9.62 13.36 8.90
C VAL A 317 -10.18 12.88 10.23
N GLU A 318 -11.49 12.99 10.42
CA GLU A 318 -12.21 12.61 11.64
C GLU A 318 -12.11 11.11 11.89
N ASN A 319 -12.53 10.27 10.95
CA ASN A 319 -12.64 8.84 11.18
C ASN A 319 -11.30 8.10 10.98
N LEU A 320 -10.44 8.58 10.08
CA LEU A 320 -9.22 7.86 9.75
C LEU A 320 -8.04 8.37 10.57
N PHE A 321 -7.64 9.62 10.35
CA PHE A 321 -6.38 10.14 10.88
C PHE A 321 -6.43 10.49 12.37
N VAL A 322 -7.54 11.09 12.82
CA VAL A 322 -7.72 11.54 14.20
C VAL A 322 -8.40 10.46 15.03
N GLY A 323 -9.50 9.90 14.55
CA GLY A 323 -10.35 8.95 15.29
C GLY A 323 -9.90 7.50 15.22
N ASN A 324 -9.26 7.08 14.12
CA ASN A 324 -8.84 5.69 13.89
C ASN A 324 -10.00 4.66 13.96
N ASP A 325 -11.20 5.08 13.52
CA ASP A 325 -12.50 4.43 13.75
C ASP A 325 -12.85 3.28 12.80
N LEU A 326 -11.98 2.96 11.83
CA LEU A 326 -12.26 1.93 10.83
C LEU A 326 -12.38 0.53 11.43
N VAL A 327 -11.52 0.20 12.40
CA VAL A 327 -11.44 -1.15 12.98
C VAL A 327 -12.48 -1.34 14.09
N ASP A 328 -12.78 -0.26 14.80
CA ASP A 328 -13.76 -0.25 15.90
C ASP A 328 -15.20 -0.34 15.37
N GLY A 329 -15.40 -0.23 14.05
CA GLY A 329 -16.73 -0.23 13.45
C GLY A 329 -17.53 1.02 13.83
N ALA A 330 -16.83 2.13 14.14
CA ALA A 330 -17.43 3.41 14.49
C ALA A 330 -17.47 4.39 13.30
N ALA A 331 -16.74 4.08 12.22
CA ALA A 331 -16.72 4.90 11.02
C ALA A 331 -18.06 4.81 10.25
N GLU A 332 -18.96 5.76 10.51
CA GLU A 332 -20.30 5.81 9.91
C GLU A 332 -20.30 6.31 8.46
N TRP A 333 -20.96 5.58 7.56
CA TRP A 333 -21.21 6.04 6.18
C TRP A 333 -22.63 6.57 5.98
N SER A 334 -23.52 6.29 6.91
CA SER A 334 -24.79 6.99 7.08
C SER A 334 -25.20 6.89 8.54
N GLU A 335 -26.12 7.74 8.98
CA GLU A 335 -26.57 7.79 10.38
C GLU A 335 -26.92 6.38 10.91
N GLY A 336 -26.19 5.94 11.94
CA GLY A 336 -26.36 4.64 12.58
C GLY A 336 -25.89 3.43 11.75
N ARG A 337 -25.16 3.64 10.65
CA ARG A 337 -24.59 2.58 9.80
C ARG A 337 -23.11 2.81 9.60
N ALA A 338 -22.32 1.98 10.28
CA ALA A 338 -20.87 1.96 10.15
C ALA A 338 -20.37 0.93 9.16
N PHE A 339 -19.13 1.13 8.71
CA PHE A 339 -18.39 0.13 7.96
C PHE A 339 -17.95 -1.01 8.89
N ASP A 340 -18.23 -2.25 8.51
CA ASP A 340 -17.71 -3.43 9.19
C ASP A 340 -16.68 -4.13 8.28
N LEU A 341 -15.40 -3.99 8.60
CA LEU A 341 -14.33 -4.65 7.85
C LEU A 341 -14.38 -6.18 7.96
N ARG A 342 -15.05 -6.75 8.98
CA ARG A 342 -15.24 -8.21 9.11
C ARG A 342 -16.23 -8.75 8.07
N ALA A 343 -17.09 -7.89 7.51
CA ALA A 343 -18.02 -8.25 6.45
C ALA A 343 -17.32 -8.55 5.11
N ILE A 344 -16.08 -8.09 4.92
CA ILE A 344 -15.29 -8.36 3.72
C ILE A 344 -15.03 -9.86 3.63
N GLN A 345 -15.65 -10.52 2.64
CA GLN A 345 -15.48 -11.95 2.46
C GLN A 345 -14.29 -12.29 1.59
N SER A 346 -13.79 -11.38 0.76
CA SER A 346 -12.74 -11.68 -0.23
C SER A 346 -11.33 -11.68 0.35
N PRO A 347 -10.38 -12.47 -0.21
CA PRO A 347 -8.99 -12.47 0.24
C PRO A 347 -8.35 -11.10 0.06
N ILE A 348 -7.47 -10.72 1.00
CA ILE A 348 -6.82 -9.41 1.00
C ILE A 348 -5.30 -9.60 0.88
N ILE A 349 -4.67 -8.86 -0.04
CA ILE A 349 -3.22 -8.77 -0.18
C ILE A 349 -2.77 -7.40 0.32
N LEU A 350 -1.86 -7.38 1.29
CA LEU A 350 -1.28 -6.18 1.89
C LEU A 350 0.14 -6.01 1.36
N PHE A 351 0.44 -4.91 0.69
CA PHE A 351 1.80 -4.58 0.28
C PHE A 351 2.30 -3.33 1.02
N ALA A 352 3.28 -3.50 1.90
CA ALA A 352 3.94 -2.42 2.63
C ALA A 352 5.47 -2.44 2.43
N SER A 353 6.16 -1.38 2.84
CA SER A 353 7.61 -1.35 2.86
C SER A 353 8.19 -0.70 4.11
N LEU A 354 9.33 -1.22 4.59
CA LEU A 354 10.13 -0.57 5.63
C LEU A 354 10.76 0.76 5.16
N GLY A 355 10.88 0.98 3.84
CA GLY A 355 11.29 2.27 3.29
C GLY A 355 10.15 3.30 3.21
N ASP A 356 8.92 2.91 3.55
CA ASP A 356 7.75 3.78 3.51
C ASP A 356 7.62 4.57 4.82
N ASN A 357 7.88 5.87 4.75
CA ASN A 357 7.74 6.82 5.86
C ASN A 357 6.35 7.49 5.92
N ILE A 358 5.47 7.20 4.96
CA ILE A 358 4.10 7.69 4.90
C ILE A 358 3.17 6.66 5.53
N THR A 359 3.27 5.41 5.09
CA THR A 359 2.49 4.26 5.56
C THR A 359 3.46 3.15 5.95
N PRO A 360 4.07 3.25 7.14
CA PRO A 360 4.99 2.21 7.60
C PRO A 360 4.23 0.88 7.82
N PRO A 361 4.92 -0.27 7.90
CA PRO A 361 4.28 -1.57 8.07
C PRO A 361 3.29 -1.64 9.24
N GLN A 362 3.56 -0.93 10.33
CA GLN A 362 2.68 -0.76 11.47
C GLN A 362 1.29 -0.27 11.07
N GLN A 363 1.21 0.79 10.25
CA GLN A 363 -0.06 1.36 9.80
C GLN A 363 -0.77 0.48 8.77
N ALA A 364 0.01 -0.29 7.98
CA ALA A 364 -0.52 -1.17 6.96
C ALA A 364 -1.03 -2.53 7.50
N PHE A 365 -0.46 -3.03 8.60
CA PHE A 365 -0.73 -4.38 9.12
C PHE A 365 -1.50 -4.41 10.44
N ASN A 366 -1.35 -3.44 11.34
CA ASN A 366 -1.88 -3.58 12.70
C ASN A 366 -3.40 -3.68 12.77
N TRP A 367 -4.11 -3.13 11.77
CA TRP A 367 -5.57 -3.20 11.70
C TRP A 367 -6.05 -4.65 11.67
N VAL A 368 -5.22 -5.58 11.18
CA VAL A 368 -5.51 -7.02 11.21
C VAL A 368 -5.56 -7.54 12.65
N ALA A 369 -4.61 -7.15 13.48
CA ALA A 369 -4.58 -7.53 14.90
C ALA A 369 -5.66 -6.80 15.71
N ASP A 370 -5.95 -5.55 15.35
CA ASP A 370 -7.01 -4.76 15.95
C ASP A 370 -8.39 -5.38 15.64
N LEU A 371 -8.60 -5.89 14.41
CA LEU A 371 -9.86 -6.48 13.97
C LEU A 371 -10.03 -7.93 14.45
N TYR A 372 -8.94 -8.68 14.48
CA TYR A 372 -8.88 -10.09 14.87
C TYR A 372 -7.87 -10.28 16.02
N PRO A 373 -8.34 -10.40 17.28
CA PRO A 373 -7.44 -10.44 18.44
C PRO A 373 -6.48 -11.65 18.46
N THR A 374 -6.82 -12.74 17.78
CA THR A 374 -5.97 -13.95 17.70
C THR A 374 -6.00 -14.58 16.30
N THR A 375 -5.00 -15.41 16.01
CA THR A 375 -4.97 -16.21 14.77
C THR A 375 -6.23 -17.06 14.59
N GLU A 376 -6.77 -17.61 15.68
CA GLU A 376 -8.01 -18.39 15.67
C GLU A 376 -9.22 -17.52 15.31
N ALA A 377 -9.29 -16.27 15.79
CA ALA A 377 -10.38 -15.35 15.46
C ALA A 377 -10.41 -15.03 13.95
N LEU A 378 -9.25 -14.78 13.35
CA LEU A 378 -9.12 -14.58 11.89
C LEU A 378 -9.59 -15.81 11.11
N LYS A 379 -9.13 -17.00 11.53
CA LYS A 379 -9.49 -18.28 10.89
C LYS A 379 -10.98 -18.58 11.03
N ALA A 380 -11.57 -18.30 12.20
CA ALA A 380 -13.00 -18.45 12.47
C ALA A 380 -13.84 -17.51 11.59
N ASN A 381 -13.37 -16.27 11.38
CA ASN A 381 -13.99 -15.35 10.42
C ASN A 381 -13.85 -15.82 8.96
N GLY A 382 -13.03 -16.83 8.68
CA GLY A 382 -12.84 -17.38 7.34
C GLY A 382 -11.99 -16.51 6.44
N GLN A 383 -11.28 -15.54 7.01
CA GLN A 383 -10.54 -14.53 6.25
C GLN A 383 -9.16 -15.04 5.81
N VAL A 384 -8.75 -14.65 4.61
CA VAL A 384 -7.43 -14.95 4.04
C VAL A 384 -6.69 -13.63 3.82
N ILE A 385 -5.57 -13.45 4.52
CA ILE A 385 -4.74 -12.24 4.38
C ILE A 385 -3.32 -12.64 3.99
N VAL A 386 -2.80 -12.02 2.93
CA VAL A 386 -1.42 -12.22 2.47
C VAL A 386 -0.64 -10.92 2.58
N GLY A 387 0.39 -10.88 3.42
CA GLY A 387 1.27 -9.74 3.60
C GLY A 387 2.57 -9.85 2.80
N LEU A 388 2.86 -8.84 1.98
CA LEU A 388 4.12 -8.62 1.30
C LEU A 388 4.82 -7.40 1.93
N MET A 389 6.04 -7.59 2.43
CA MET A 389 6.84 -6.53 3.04
C MET A 389 8.17 -6.35 2.30
N HIS A 390 8.33 -5.21 1.63
CA HIS A 390 9.57 -4.86 0.92
C HIS A 390 10.54 -4.09 1.83
N GLN A 391 11.84 -4.27 1.65
CA GLN A 391 12.85 -3.80 2.60
C GLN A 391 13.16 -2.31 2.52
N SER A 392 13.11 -1.69 1.34
CA SER A 392 13.70 -0.35 1.16
C SER A 392 12.95 0.59 0.22
N VAL A 393 11.80 0.17 -0.32
CA VAL A 393 11.14 1.01 -1.32
C VAL A 393 10.36 2.12 -0.61
N GLY A 394 10.53 3.36 -1.04
CA GLY A 394 9.73 4.47 -0.54
C GLY A 394 8.26 4.36 -0.96
N HIS A 395 7.39 5.12 -0.29
CA HIS A 395 5.93 5.10 -0.49
C HIS A 395 5.51 5.10 -1.97
N LEU A 396 5.96 6.10 -2.74
CA LEU A 396 5.61 6.21 -4.16
C LEU A 396 6.15 5.03 -4.97
N GLY A 397 7.36 4.56 -4.63
CA GLY A 397 8.00 3.45 -5.33
C GLY A 397 7.20 2.15 -5.27
N ILE A 398 6.35 1.95 -4.24
CA ILE A 398 5.46 0.79 -4.12
C ILE A 398 4.57 0.64 -5.37
N PHE A 399 4.11 1.73 -5.98
CA PHE A 399 3.17 1.69 -7.11
C PHE A 399 3.68 2.35 -8.40
N VAL A 400 4.70 3.21 -8.36
CA VAL A 400 5.24 3.89 -9.57
C VAL A 400 6.54 3.29 -10.10
N SER A 401 7.25 2.49 -9.31
CA SER A 401 8.55 1.96 -9.73
C SER A 401 8.38 0.85 -10.74
N GLY A 402 8.98 1.00 -11.93
CA GLY A 402 9.00 -0.06 -12.95
C GLY A 402 9.72 -1.34 -12.48
N GLN A 403 10.68 -1.22 -11.56
CA GLN A 403 11.31 -2.40 -10.95
C GLN A 403 10.31 -3.15 -10.05
N ILE A 404 9.57 -2.41 -9.23
CA ILE A 404 8.55 -2.99 -8.35
C ILE A 404 7.37 -3.56 -9.16
N ALA A 405 6.99 -2.91 -10.25
CA ALA A 405 5.99 -3.41 -11.16
C ALA A 405 6.39 -4.78 -11.74
N LYS A 406 7.62 -4.90 -12.25
CA LYS A 406 8.12 -6.13 -12.90
C LYS A 406 8.32 -7.30 -11.96
N ARG A 407 8.58 -7.04 -10.67
CA ARG A 407 8.84 -8.05 -9.65
C ARG A 407 7.61 -8.28 -8.78
N GLU A 408 7.27 -7.35 -7.90
CA GLU A 408 6.20 -7.49 -6.90
C GLU A 408 4.81 -7.54 -7.54
N HIS A 409 4.40 -6.51 -8.29
CA HIS A 409 3.04 -6.47 -8.88
C HIS A 409 2.80 -7.61 -9.87
N LYS A 410 3.83 -8.00 -10.63
CA LYS A 410 3.76 -9.19 -11.48
C LYS A 410 3.45 -10.47 -10.68
N GLN A 411 4.10 -10.66 -9.52
CA GLN A 411 3.84 -11.82 -8.66
C GLN A 411 2.48 -11.73 -7.95
N ILE A 412 2.02 -10.52 -7.59
CA ILE A 412 0.68 -10.31 -7.03
C ILE A 412 -0.39 -10.72 -8.05
N VAL A 413 -0.30 -10.25 -9.30
CA VAL A 413 -1.22 -10.63 -10.39
C VAL A 413 -1.26 -12.14 -10.57
N ASP A 414 -0.09 -12.79 -10.50
CA ASP A 414 0.01 -14.24 -10.64
C ASP A 414 -0.59 -15.01 -9.44
N LEU A 415 -0.43 -14.49 -8.22
CA LEU A 415 -0.99 -15.08 -7.00
C LEU A 415 -2.53 -14.99 -6.93
N VAL A 416 -3.10 -13.89 -7.44
CA VAL A 416 -4.55 -13.61 -7.39
C VAL A 416 -5.41 -14.74 -7.99
N ASP A 417 -4.88 -15.50 -8.96
CA ASP A 417 -5.60 -16.63 -9.52
C ASP A 417 -5.75 -17.84 -8.58
N TYR A 418 -4.94 -17.88 -7.52
CA TYR A 418 -4.82 -19.01 -6.60
C TYR A 418 -5.19 -18.66 -5.16
N ILE A 419 -5.15 -17.39 -4.78
CA ILE A 419 -5.37 -16.93 -3.40
C ILE A 419 -6.72 -17.37 -2.81
N GLU A 420 -7.77 -17.44 -3.62
CA GLU A 420 -9.11 -17.86 -3.18
C GLU A 420 -9.19 -19.33 -2.76
N HIS A 421 -8.20 -20.15 -3.12
CA HIS A 421 -8.11 -21.56 -2.72
C HIS A 421 -7.27 -21.77 -1.46
N LEU A 422 -6.73 -20.70 -0.87
CA LEU A 422 -6.02 -20.80 0.39
C LEU A 422 -7.01 -20.99 1.55
N PRO A 423 -6.69 -21.84 2.54
CA PRO A 423 -7.46 -21.89 3.77
C PRO A 423 -7.32 -20.56 4.54
N PRO A 424 -8.32 -20.20 5.36
CA PRO A 424 -8.28 -19.02 6.22
C PRO A 424 -6.99 -18.93 7.04
N GLY A 425 -6.46 -17.73 7.19
CA GLY A 425 -5.21 -17.48 7.91
C GLY A 425 -4.43 -16.26 7.38
N LEU A 426 -3.38 -15.92 8.12
CA LEU A 426 -2.42 -14.88 7.76
C LEU A 426 -1.20 -15.53 7.11
N TYR A 427 -0.76 -15.01 5.97
CA TYR A 427 0.36 -15.54 5.21
C TYR A 427 1.37 -14.44 4.89
N GLY A 428 2.66 -14.67 5.15
CA GLY A 428 3.74 -13.83 4.65
C GLY A 428 4.17 -14.27 3.24
N MET A 429 4.19 -13.33 2.30
CA MET A 429 4.64 -13.52 0.93
C MET A 429 6.11 -13.10 0.80
N GLN A 430 6.94 -14.00 0.30
CA GLN A 430 8.34 -13.75 -0.05
C GLN A 430 8.58 -14.06 -1.53
N ILE A 431 9.27 -13.16 -2.23
CA ILE A 431 9.59 -13.32 -3.65
C ILE A 431 11.05 -13.71 -3.78
N GLU A 432 11.30 -14.97 -4.15
CA GLU A 432 12.62 -15.52 -4.34
C GLU A 432 13.04 -15.45 -5.81
N GLU A 433 14.31 -15.14 -6.05
CA GLU A 433 14.92 -15.17 -7.36
C GLU A 433 15.52 -16.55 -7.63
N LYS A 434 15.21 -17.13 -8.80
CA LYS A 434 15.80 -18.37 -9.29
C LYS A 434 16.39 -18.13 -10.67
N LEU A 435 17.67 -18.45 -10.82
CA LEU A 435 18.33 -18.51 -12.11
C LEU A 435 18.01 -19.87 -12.76
N SER A 436 17.26 -19.85 -13.86
CA SER A 436 16.98 -21.04 -14.67
C SER A 436 17.26 -20.71 -16.14
N ASP A 437 18.11 -21.49 -16.79
CA ASP A 437 18.51 -21.34 -18.20
C ASP A 437 19.00 -19.92 -18.56
N GLY A 438 19.78 -19.30 -17.67
CA GLY A 438 20.32 -17.94 -17.87
C GLY A 438 19.27 -16.83 -17.82
N LYS A 439 18.01 -17.13 -17.47
CA LYS A 439 16.95 -16.15 -17.25
C LYS A 439 16.58 -16.11 -15.78
N VAL A 440 16.40 -14.89 -15.29
CA VAL A 440 15.88 -14.64 -13.94
C VAL A 440 14.39 -14.97 -13.92
N GLN A 441 14.00 -15.94 -13.09
CA GLN A 441 12.62 -16.27 -12.79
C GLN A 441 12.33 -15.99 -11.32
N TYR A 442 11.14 -15.48 -11.04
CA TYR A 442 10.67 -15.25 -9.68
C TYR A 442 9.68 -16.33 -9.29
N ASP A 443 9.78 -16.82 -8.05
CA ASP A 443 8.83 -17.75 -7.44
C ASP A 443 8.39 -17.19 -6.10
N VAL A 444 7.12 -17.43 -5.74
CA VAL A 444 6.53 -16.90 -4.51
C VAL A 444 6.49 -17.99 -3.46
N LEU A 445 7.04 -17.69 -2.28
CA LEU A 445 6.93 -18.52 -1.08
C LEU A 445 5.92 -17.86 -0.12
N LEU A 446 4.81 -18.55 0.13
CA LEU A 446 3.84 -18.20 1.15
C LEU A 446 4.19 -18.96 2.44
N SER A 447 4.36 -18.26 3.55
CA SER A 447 4.57 -18.85 4.86
C SER A 447 3.42 -18.46 5.78
N GLU A 448 2.73 -19.42 6.37
CA GLU A 448 1.71 -19.12 7.39
C GLU A 448 2.33 -18.39 8.58
N ARG A 449 1.65 -17.35 9.07
CA ARG A 449 2.06 -16.48 10.17
C ARG A 449 0.97 -16.42 11.22
N SER A 450 1.35 -16.09 12.44
CA SER A 450 0.40 -15.83 13.51
C SER A 450 0.09 -14.33 13.59
N ILE A 451 -1.14 -13.97 13.96
CA ILE A 451 -1.49 -12.56 14.24
C ILE A 451 -0.64 -12.02 15.39
N GLU A 452 -0.34 -12.88 16.36
CA GLU A 452 0.48 -12.56 17.53
C GLU A 452 1.88 -12.08 17.13
N ASP A 453 2.40 -12.52 15.97
CA ASP A 453 3.67 -12.03 15.40
C ASP A 453 3.60 -10.54 15.01
N LEU A 454 2.42 -10.00 14.67
CA LEU A 454 2.25 -8.59 14.30
C LEU A 454 2.56 -7.64 15.47
N HIS A 455 2.42 -8.10 16.72
CA HIS A 455 2.82 -7.32 17.89
C HIS A 455 4.31 -6.97 17.89
N ALA A 456 5.15 -7.74 17.19
CA ALA A 456 6.58 -7.46 17.05
C ALA A 456 6.88 -6.21 16.20
N LEU A 457 5.92 -5.74 15.38
CA LEU A 457 6.06 -4.52 14.59
C LEU A 457 6.06 -3.25 15.46
N GLN A 458 5.57 -3.34 16.70
CA GLN A 458 5.38 -2.21 17.61
C GLN A 458 6.37 -2.23 18.78
N LYS A 459 7.26 -1.25 18.85
CA LYS A 459 8.32 -1.17 19.86
C LYS A 459 7.79 -1.09 21.29
N TYR A 460 6.70 -0.35 21.51
CA TYR A 460 6.15 -0.08 22.84
C TYR A 460 4.87 -0.85 23.18
N ARG A 461 4.54 -1.89 22.40
CA ARG A 461 3.28 -2.63 22.55
C ARG A 461 2.07 -1.69 22.63
N ARG A 462 2.02 -0.68 21.74
CA ARG A 462 0.92 0.27 21.56
C ARG A 462 0.67 1.23 22.74
N LYS A 463 1.49 1.21 23.80
CA LYS A 463 1.33 2.14 24.95
C LYS A 463 1.50 3.61 24.55
N ASP A 464 2.22 3.84 23.47
CA ASP A 464 2.45 5.13 22.85
C ASP A 464 1.24 5.67 22.07
N GLU A 465 0.19 4.87 21.89
CA GLU A 465 -1.06 5.25 21.22
C GLU A 465 -2.13 5.77 22.19
N VAL A 466 -2.04 5.49 23.49
CA VAL A 466 -3.00 5.97 24.52
C VAL A 466 -3.24 7.50 24.46
N PRO A 467 -2.22 8.36 24.24
CA PRO A 467 -2.46 9.80 24.12
C PRO A 467 -3.33 10.21 22.92
N PHE A 468 -3.50 9.36 21.91
CA PHE A 468 -4.30 9.67 20.73
C PHE A 468 -5.81 9.63 21.02
N GLU A 469 -6.26 8.88 22.02
CA GLU A 469 -7.65 8.94 22.50
C GLU A 469 -7.99 10.34 23.04
N ALA A 470 -7.04 10.95 23.77
CA ALA A 470 -7.18 12.33 24.24
C ALA A 470 -7.19 13.34 23.07
N VAL A 471 -6.44 13.05 22.00
CA VAL A 471 -6.45 13.86 20.76
C VAL A 471 -7.82 13.79 20.09
N LYS A 472 -8.40 12.59 19.94
CA LYS A 472 -9.75 12.38 19.38
C LYS A 472 -10.78 13.21 20.16
N SER A 473 -10.83 13.04 21.47
CA SER A 473 -11.75 13.79 22.35
C SER A 473 -11.57 15.31 22.24
N THR A 474 -10.32 15.79 22.18
CA THR A 474 -10.01 17.22 22.04
C THR A 474 -10.43 17.75 20.66
N SER A 475 -10.20 16.97 19.62
CA SER A 475 -10.58 17.28 18.25
C SER A 475 -12.09 17.48 18.13
N ASP A 476 -12.89 16.59 18.74
CA ASP A 476 -14.35 16.66 18.67
C ASP A 476 -14.89 17.95 19.30
N VAL A 477 -14.31 18.36 20.42
CA VAL A 477 -14.63 19.65 21.07
C VAL A 477 -14.25 20.82 20.16
N PHE A 478 -13.05 20.83 19.57
CA PHE A 478 -12.61 21.92 18.69
C PHE A 478 -13.39 21.98 17.39
N ALA A 479 -13.69 20.84 16.77
CA ALA A 479 -14.52 20.75 15.58
C ALA A 479 -15.94 21.25 15.89
N SER A 480 -16.54 20.83 17.00
CA SER A 480 -17.87 21.29 17.44
C SER A 480 -17.89 22.79 17.71
N ALA A 481 -16.87 23.33 18.39
CA ALA A 481 -16.75 24.76 18.65
C ALA A 481 -16.56 25.55 17.34
N TYR A 482 -15.74 25.05 16.42
CA TYR A 482 -15.53 25.66 15.11
C TYR A 482 -16.86 25.72 14.32
N GLU A 483 -17.57 24.60 14.23
CA GLU A 483 -18.85 24.48 13.52
C GLU A 483 -19.92 25.40 14.13
N ALA A 484 -19.97 25.51 15.46
CA ALA A 484 -20.98 26.32 16.14
C ALA A 484 -20.70 27.84 16.07
N TYR A 485 -19.43 28.25 16.20
CA TYR A 485 -19.09 29.66 16.44
C TYR A 485 -18.32 30.33 15.31
N VAL A 486 -17.50 29.58 14.56
CA VAL A 486 -16.61 30.15 13.54
C VAL A 486 -17.18 29.97 12.14
N HIS A 487 -17.60 28.75 11.78
CA HIS A 487 -18.11 28.43 10.46
C HIS A 487 -19.26 29.36 9.99
N PRO A 488 -20.32 29.61 10.78
CA PRO A 488 -21.47 30.39 10.30
C PRO A 488 -21.12 31.84 10.02
N LEU A 489 -20.18 32.42 10.78
CA LEU A 489 -19.68 33.77 10.57
C LEU A 489 -18.72 33.80 9.39
N PHE A 490 -17.73 32.91 9.37
CA PHE A 490 -16.62 32.98 8.44
C PHE A 490 -17.02 32.58 7.02
N ALA A 491 -17.78 31.49 6.85
CA ALA A 491 -18.20 31.01 5.54
C ALA A 491 -19.06 32.04 4.79
N ALA A 492 -19.85 32.84 5.50
CA ALA A 492 -20.68 33.89 4.92
C ALA A 492 -19.87 35.03 4.26
N PHE A 493 -18.63 35.27 4.69
CA PHE A 493 -17.76 36.31 4.13
C PHE A 493 -16.85 35.80 2.98
N ILE A 494 -16.82 34.49 2.73
CA ILE A 494 -15.95 33.91 1.70
C ILE A 494 -16.70 33.82 0.36
N SER A 495 -16.27 34.61 -0.63
CA SER A 495 -16.80 34.53 -1.99
C SER A 495 -16.11 33.43 -2.82
N PRO A 496 -16.82 32.80 -3.78
CA PRO A 496 -16.22 31.82 -4.70
C PRO A 496 -15.03 32.37 -5.51
N SER A 497 -15.10 33.64 -5.93
CA SER A 497 -14.01 34.32 -6.63
C SER A 497 -12.79 34.53 -5.74
N GLY A 498 -13.00 34.92 -4.47
CA GLY A 498 -11.93 35.06 -3.49
C GLY A 498 -11.26 33.74 -3.16
N ALA A 499 -12.03 32.65 -3.08
CA ALA A 499 -11.50 31.29 -2.92
C ALA A 499 -10.64 30.88 -4.12
N THR A 500 -11.11 31.14 -5.34
CA THR A 500 -10.35 30.85 -6.58
C THR A 500 -9.02 31.61 -6.63
N MET A 501 -9.02 32.90 -6.29
CA MET A 501 -7.80 33.70 -6.22
C MET A 501 -6.81 33.13 -5.19
N ARG A 502 -7.29 32.77 -3.99
CA ARG A 502 -6.42 32.18 -2.96
C ARG A 502 -5.83 30.84 -3.39
N ARG A 503 -6.60 29.98 -4.07
CA ARG A 503 -6.07 28.74 -4.66
C ARG A 503 -4.97 29.01 -5.69
N ALA A 504 -5.16 30.01 -6.55
CA ALA A 504 -4.16 30.41 -7.56
C ALA A 504 -2.87 30.97 -6.93
N LEU A 505 -2.98 31.66 -5.80
CA LEU A 505 -1.85 32.21 -5.03
C LEU A 505 -1.23 31.21 -4.05
N HIS A 506 -1.83 30.02 -3.88
CA HIS A 506 -1.24 28.98 -3.04
C HIS A 506 0.20 28.71 -3.49
N PRO A 507 1.20 28.61 -2.58
CA PRO A 507 2.61 28.49 -2.95
C PRO A 507 2.89 27.38 -3.97
N GLN A 508 2.17 26.26 -3.84
CA GLN A 508 2.23 25.14 -4.77
C GLN A 508 1.86 25.50 -6.21
N ARG A 509 0.83 26.32 -6.44
CA ARG A 509 0.47 26.78 -7.79
C ARG A 509 1.35 27.95 -8.21
N MET A 510 1.66 28.86 -7.28
CA MET A 510 2.49 30.04 -7.54
C MET A 510 3.86 29.70 -8.11
N GLN A 511 4.57 28.74 -7.53
CA GLN A 511 5.88 28.32 -8.02
C GLN A 511 5.87 27.72 -9.43
N ARG A 512 4.70 27.33 -9.95
CA ARG A 512 4.53 26.76 -11.29
C ARG A 512 4.22 27.86 -12.30
N TRP A 513 3.23 28.72 -12.04
CA TRP A 513 2.91 29.78 -13.00
C TRP A 513 3.94 30.91 -13.01
N VAL A 514 4.64 31.22 -11.91
CA VAL A 514 5.73 32.22 -11.88
C VAL A 514 6.93 31.75 -12.70
N LEU A 515 7.19 30.43 -12.72
CA LEU A 515 8.24 29.81 -13.51
C LEU A 515 7.65 29.21 -14.79
N SER A 516 7.05 30.05 -15.63
CA SER A 516 6.44 29.68 -16.91
C SER A 516 6.60 30.82 -17.93
N ASP A 517 6.11 30.61 -19.16
CA ASP A 517 6.08 31.65 -20.20
C ASP A 517 5.12 32.81 -19.88
N LEU A 518 4.33 32.72 -18.81
CA LEU A 518 3.60 33.87 -18.27
C LEU A 518 4.54 34.92 -17.66
N ASN A 519 5.77 34.55 -17.31
CA ASN A 519 6.77 35.45 -16.77
C ASN A 519 7.69 35.97 -17.90
N PRO A 520 7.59 37.28 -18.26
CA PRO A 520 8.34 37.83 -19.38
C PRO A 520 9.86 37.78 -19.18
N PHE A 521 10.35 37.73 -17.94
CA PHE A 521 11.78 37.61 -17.64
C PHE A 521 12.37 36.26 -18.05
N LEU A 522 11.54 35.24 -18.28
CA LEU A 522 11.97 33.91 -18.72
C LEU A 522 11.92 33.71 -20.24
N LEU A 523 11.39 34.67 -21.02
CA LEU A 523 11.26 34.55 -22.48
C LEU A 523 12.59 34.26 -23.20
N PRO A 524 13.73 34.88 -22.84
CA PRO A 524 15.01 34.58 -23.51
C PRO A 524 15.51 33.16 -23.24
N LEU A 525 15.03 32.52 -22.16
CA LEU A 525 15.60 31.30 -21.61
C LEU A 525 15.48 30.11 -22.57
N LYS A 526 14.38 30.01 -23.32
CA LYS A 526 14.20 28.94 -24.30
C LYS A 526 15.30 28.96 -25.37
N GLY A 527 15.54 30.13 -25.96
CA GLY A 527 16.57 30.29 -27.00
C GLY A 527 17.98 30.07 -26.45
N LEU A 528 18.26 30.57 -25.24
CA LEU A 528 19.52 30.31 -24.55
C LEU A 528 19.72 28.81 -24.27
N ALA A 529 18.68 28.12 -23.79
CA ALA A 529 18.74 26.68 -23.52
C ALA A 529 18.97 25.87 -24.79
N ASP A 530 18.30 26.19 -25.90
CA ASP A 530 18.50 25.52 -27.18
C ASP A 530 19.95 25.72 -27.69
N TRP A 531 20.49 26.93 -27.58
CA TRP A 531 21.90 27.20 -27.89
C TRP A 531 22.87 26.46 -26.96
N THR A 532 22.56 26.42 -25.66
CA THR A 532 23.36 25.71 -24.66
C THR A 532 23.38 24.20 -24.90
N ARG A 533 22.24 23.57 -25.25
CA ARG A 533 22.19 22.15 -25.63
C ARG A 533 23.06 21.86 -26.84
N ALA A 534 23.03 22.74 -27.84
CA ALA A 534 23.84 22.58 -29.06
C ALA A 534 25.35 22.74 -28.83
N ASN A 535 25.75 23.46 -27.77
CA ASN A 535 27.15 23.76 -27.44
C ASN A 535 27.55 23.21 -26.06
N ARG A 536 26.91 22.12 -25.62
CA ARG A 536 27.10 21.53 -24.30
C ARG A 536 28.54 21.04 -24.13
N LEU A 537 29.22 21.53 -23.08
CA LEU A 537 30.58 21.12 -22.70
C LEU A 537 30.57 20.66 -21.24
N PRO A 538 30.58 19.34 -20.98
CA PRO A 538 30.53 18.81 -19.63
C PRO A 538 31.85 19.05 -18.89
N ARG A 539 31.75 19.30 -17.58
CA ARG A 539 32.92 19.36 -16.68
C ARG A 539 33.60 17.99 -16.52
N ASP A 540 34.81 18.00 -15.97
CA ASP A 540 35.43 16.80 -15.41
C ASP A 540 34.77 16.43 -14.07
N GLU A 541 34.16 15.25 -13.98
CA GLU A 541 33.49 14.76 -12.77
C GLU A 541 34.48 14.35 -11.66
N GLU A 542 35.75 14.15 -12.01
CA GLU A 542 36.87 13.90 -11.08
C GLU A 542 37.60 15.20 -10.68
N GLY A 543 37.29 16.32 -11.33
CA GLY A 543 37.87 17.64 -11.08
C GLY A 543 37.68 18.16 -9.65
N LEU A 544 38.54 19.09 -9.22
CA LEU A 544 38.52 19.60 -7.84
C LEU A 544 37.22 20.35 -7.56
N LEU A 545 36.79 21.23 -8.48
CA LEU A 545 35.56 22.01 -8.28
C LEU A 545 34.30 21.14 -8.33
N ALA A 546 34.25 20.13 -9.21
CA ALA A 546 33.15 19.18 -9.25
C ALA A 546 33.03 18.37 -7.95
N GLN A 547 34.16 17.95 -7.37
CA GLN A 547 34.18 17.33 -6.05
C GLN A 547 33.71 18.29 -4.96
N LEU A 548 34.16 19.54 -4.96
CA LEU A 548 33.72 20.55 -3.99
C LEU A 548 32.21 20.82 -4.08
N GLU A 549 31.63 20.87 -5.29
CA GLU A 549 30.17 20.97 -5.50
C GLU A 549 29.44 19.79 -4.85
N LYS A 550 29.87 18.56 -5.14
CA LYS A 550 29.29 17.33 -4.55
C LYS A 550 29.37 17.34 -3.03
N ARG A 551 30.48 17.82 -2.46
CA ARG A 551 30.64 17.96 -1.00
C ARG A 551 29.69 19.01 -0.42
N GLY A 552 29.57 20.18 -1.07
CA GLY A 552 28.65 21.23 -0.66
C GLY A 552 27.20 20.77 -0.72
N ALA A 553 26.83 20.02 -1.76
CA ALA A 553 25.49 19.45 -1.90
C ALA A 553 25.19 18.37 -0.86
N ALA A 554 26.16 17.49 -0.58
CA ALA A 554 26.05 16.48 0.48
C ALA A 554 25.90 17.14 1.87
N LEU A 555 26.70 18.18 2.15
CA LEU A 555 26.59 18.96 3.39
C LEU A 555 25.22 19.64 3.51
N THR A 556 24.75 20.28 2.44
CA THR A 556 23.44 20.96 2.42
C THR A 556 22.31 19.97 2.68
N THR A 557 22.35 18.80 2.03
CA THR A 557 21.39 17.71 2.26
C THR A 557 21.43 17.25 3.72
N ALA A 558 22.63 16.97 4.24
CA ALA A 558 22.82 16.54 5.64
C ALA A 558 22.31 17.58 6.65
N THR A 559 22.49 18.88 6.39
CA THR A 559 21.97 19.95 7.25
C THR A 559 20.44 20.00 7.25
N TRP A 560 19.80 19.81 6.09
CA TRP A 560 18.34 19.72 6.01
C TRP A 560 17.78 18.46 6.68
N ASP A 561 18.45 17.32 6.51
CA ASP A 561 18.09 16.08 7.21
C ASP A 561 18.24 16.26 8.73
N PHE A 562 19.32 16.89 9.19
CA PHE A 562 19.51 17.20 10.61
C PHE A 562 18.40 18.11 11.14
N TYR A 563 18.03 19.17 10.41
CA TYR A 563 16.90 20.01 10.76
C TYR A 563 15.58 19.22 10.85
N ARG A 564 15.31 18.35 9.86
CA ARG A 564 14.12 17.48 9.86
C ARG A 564 14.10 16.63 11.12
N ASP A 565 15.19 15.94 11.43
CA ASP A 565 15.25 15.00 12.53
C ASP A 565 15.09 15.70 13.89
N LEU A 566 15.67 16.90 14.06
CA LEU A 566 15.46 17.75 15.25
C LEU A 566 14.02 18.25 15.36
N ARG A 567 13.44 18.74 14.25
CA ARG A 567 12.05 19.20 14.19
C ARG A 567 11.11 18.07 14.58
N ASP A 568 11.27 16.90 13.98
CA ASP A 568 10.40 15.76 14.19
C ASP A 568 10.48 15.25 15.64
N ALA A 569 11.69 15.16 16.21
CA ALA A 569 11.87 14.85 17.63
C ALA A 569 11.24 15.90 18.56
N SER A 570 11.31 17.19 18.19
CA SER A 570 10.68 18.28 18.96
C SER A 570 9.15 18.20 18.93
N LEU A 571 8.56 17.94 17.76
CA LEU A 571 7.11 17.79 17.57
C LEU A 571 6.58 16.59 18.34
N GLU A 572 7.27 15.45 18.27
CA GLU A 572 6.93 14.25 19.02
C GLU A 572 6.96 14.49 20.53
N ASN A 573 8.01 15.13 21.05
CA ASN A 573 8.07 15.48 22.46
C ASN A 573 6.98 16.48 22.87
N LEU A 574 6.68 17.48 22.04
CA LEU A 574 5.58 18.42 22.29
C LEU A 574 4.24 17.68 22.39
N PHE A 575 4.01 16.72 21.48
CA PHE A 575 2.81 15.90 21.47
C PHE A 575 2.64 15.13 22.78
N TYR A 576 3.65 14.37 23.21
CA TYR A 576 3.56 13.59 24.45
C TYR A 576 3.50 14.46 25.71
N ARG A 577 4.07 15.67 25.69
CA ARG A 577 3.93 16.63 26.79
C ARG A 577 2.53 17.24 26.86
N ALA A 578 1.88 17.46 25.72
CA ALA A 578 0.52 17.99 25.66
C ALA A 578 -0.53 16.94 26.02
N TYR A 579 -0.45 15.76 25.40
CA TYR A 579 -1.50 14.73 25.49
C TYR A 579 -1.17 13.59 26.46
N GLY A 580 0.10 13.34 26.76
CA GLY A 580 0.49 12.23 27.64
C GLY A 580 -0.01 12.38 29.08
N THR A 581 -0.10 13.60 29.60
CA THR A 581 -0.69 13.89 30.92
C THR A 581 -2.22 13.94 30.86
N ALA A 582 -2.79 14.47 29.79
CA ALA A 582 -4.24 14.49 29.57
C ALA A 582 -4.82 13.07 29.50
N ALA A 583 -4.13 12.14 28.84
CA ALA A 583 -4.55 10.74 28.76
C ALA A 583 -4.53 10.00 30.11
N ILE A 584 -3.69 10.43 31.06
CA ILE A 584 -3.66 9.86 32.43
C ILE A 584 -4.86 10.35 33.27
N CYS A 585 -5.42 11.52 32.94
CA CYS A 585 -6.53 12.13 33.65
C CYS A 585 -7.89 11.91 32.97
N ALA A 586 -7.90 11.48 31.70
CA ALA A 586 -9.12 11.07 31.02
C ALA A 586 -9.63 9.76 31.63
N PRO A 587 -10.95 9.60 31.84
CA PRO A 587 -11.50 8.29 32.16
C PRO A 587 -11.11 7.35 31.01
N ALA A 588 -10.44 6.25 31.34
CA ALA A 588 -10.21 5.20 30.37
C ALA A 588 -11.58 4.66 29.99
N GLU A 589 -12.10 5.05 28.83
CA GLU A 589 -13.10 4.24 28.13
C GLU A 589 -12.35 3.01 27.62
N GLN A 590 -12.07 2.10 28.54
CA GLN A 590 -11.90 0.70 28.21
C GLN A 590 -13.30 0.16 27.85
N GLU A 591 -13.84 0.64 26.73
CA GLU A 591 -14.62 -0.28 25.92
C GLU A 591 -13.59 -1.27 25.40
N ALA A 592 -13.44 -2.39 26.12
CA ALA A 592 -12.94 -3.60 25.50
C ALA A 592 -13.65 -3.69 24.15
N PRO A 593 -12.94 -3.93 23.02
CA PRO A 593 -13.59 -4.06 21.73
C PRO A 593 -14.78 -4.96 21.97
N ALA A 594 -15.98 -4.45 21.69
CA ALA A 594 -17.20 -5.19 21.92
C ALA A 594 -16.91 -6.60 21.43
N ASP A 595 -17.15 -7.59 22.30
CA ASP A 595 -16.91 -9.00 22.00
C ASP A 595 -17.93 -9.43 20.95
N VAL A 596 -17.85 -8.81 19.77
CA VAL A 596 -18.38 -9.25 18.50
C VAL A 596 -17.40 -10.31 18.02
N ALA A 597 -17.14 -11.29 18.89
CA ALA A 597 -16.89 -12.63 18.45
C ALA A 597 -18.09 -12.98 17.59
N SER A 598 -17.97 -12.76 16.28
CA SER A 598 -18.80 -13.47 15.32
C SER A 598 -18.59 -14.93 15.70
N PRO A 599 -19.61 -15.62 16.24
CA PRO A 599 -19.40 -16.93 16.81
C PRO A 599 -19.06 -17.82 15.62
N GLY A 600 -17.75 -18.05 15.43
CA GLY A 600 -17.28 -19.12 14.58
C GLY A 600 -18.04 -20.38 14.99
N PRO A 601 -18.34 -21.29 14.05
CA PRO A 601 -19.16 -22.46 14.33
C PRO A 601 -18.61 -23.14 15.59
N SER A 602 -19.49 -23.39 16.56
CA SER A 602 -19.03 -23.90 17.85
C SER A 602 -18.30 -25.23 17.62
N ALA A 603 -17.34 -25.57 18.48
CA ALA A 603 -16.65 -26.86 18.36
C ALA A 603 -17.63 -28.04 18.30
N LYS A 604 -18.83 -27.90 18.90
CA LYS A 604 -19.92 -28.89 18.80
C LYS A 604 -20.53 -28.95 17.40
N ASP A 605 -20.79 -27.82 16.75
CA ASP A 605 -21.37 -27.75 15.41
C ASP A 605 -20.40 -28.31 14.36
N VAL A 606 -19.11 -27.97 14.50
CA VAL A 606 -18.04 -28.48 13.62
C VAL A 606 -17.89 -30.00 13.77
N LEU A 607 -17.94 -30.52 15.01
CA LEU A 607 -17.87 -31.96 15.27
C LEU A 607 -19.12 -32.71 14.77
N ALA A 608 -20.30 -32.09 14.81
CA ALA A 608 -21.54 -32.71 14.31
C ALA A 608 -21.47 -32.98 12.79
N ARG A 609 -20.80 -32.12 12.04
CA ARG A 609 -20.68 -32.19 10.57
C ARG A 609 -19.48 -33.00 10.08
N LEU A 610 -18.74 -33.68 10.97
CA LEU A 610 -17.54 -34.45 10.63
C LEU A 610 -17.74 -35.48 9.51
N LYS A 611 -18.93 -36.11 9.48
CA LYS A 611 -19.28 -37.19 8.55
C LYS A 611 -20.12 -36.71 7.36
N GLU A 612 -20.46 -35.43 7.31
CA GLU A 612 -21.21 -34.84 6.21
C GLU A 612 -20.26 -34.43 5.10
N GLY A 613 -20.60 -34.76 3.85
CA GLY A 613 -19.85 -34.34 2.69
C GLY A 613 -19.85 -35.36 1.56
N ASN A 614 -18.97 -35.13 0.60
CA ASN A 614 -18.84 -35.91 -0.62
C ASN A 614 -17.34 -36.16 -0.94
N ARG A 615 -17.07 -36.74 -2.11
CA ARG A 615 -15.70 -36.96 -2.59
C ARG A 615 -14.84 -35.69 -2.56
N THR A 616 -15.38 -34.55 -2.95
CA THR A 616 -14.67 -33.26 -2.97
C THR A 616 -14.31 -32.81 -1.55
N THR A 617 -15.23 -32.88 -0.59
CA THR A 617 -14.93 -32.51 0.80
C THR A 617 -13.87 -33.43 1.41
N ALA A 618 -13.89 -34.73 1.08
CA ALA A 618 -12.86 -35.68 1.52
C ALA A 618 -11.47 -35.36 0.94
N MET A 619 -11.41 -35.01 -0.35
CA MET A 619 -10.16 -34.61 -1.02
C MET A 619 -9.61 -33.30 -0.44
N VAL A 620 -10.46 -32.30 -0.24
CA VAL A 620 -10.08 -31.02 0.40
C VAL A 620 -9.59 -31.24 1.83
N ARG A 621 -10.31 -32.03 2.63
CA ARG A 621 -9.90 -32.38 4.00
C ARG A 621 -8.55 -33.10 4.01
N THR A 622 -8.31 -34.02 3.08
CA THR A 622 -7.03 -34.72 2.94
C THR A 622 -5.90 -33.74 2.61
N ALA A 623 -6.12 -32.82 1.67
CA ALA A 623 -5.14 -31.78 1.33
C ALA A 623 -4.83 -30.89 2.55
N LEU A 624 -5.84 -30.46 3.30
CA LEU A 624 -5.68 -29.63 4.50
C LEU A 624 -4.93 -30.36 5.62
N LEU A 625 -5.17 -31.66 5.83
CA LEU A 625 -4.42 -32.47 6.80
C LEU A 625 -2.95 -32.58 6.40
N LEU A 626 -2.65 -32.80 5.11
CA LEU A 626 -1.28 -32.79 4.59
C LEU A 626 -0.61 -31.42 4.72
N MET A 627 -1.38 -30.34 4.55
CA MET A 627 -0.89 -28.98 4.76
C MET A 627 -0.57 -28.72 6.23
N LYS A 628 -1.41 -29.20 7.17
CA LYS A 628 -1.19 -29.07 8.63
C LYS A 628 0.00 -29.88 9.12
N ALA A 629 0.28 -31.03 8.51
CA ALA A 629 1.49 -31.82 8.78
C ALA A 629 2.77 -31.26 8.10
N GLY A 630 2.62 -30.29 7.19
CA GLY A 630 3.71 -29.67 6.47
C GLY A 630 4.47 -28.61 7.28
N THR A 631 5.39 -27.91 6.62
CA THR A 631 6.21 -26.84 7.22
C THR A 631 5.51 -25.48 7.31
N GLY A 632 4.24 -25.39 6.93
CA GLY A 632 3.52 -24.11 6.78
C GLY A 632 3.99 -23.23 5.62
N ARG A 633 4.96 -23.69 4.82
CA ARG A 633 5.52 -22.99 3.65
C ARG A 633 4.98 -23.58 2.35
N ARG A 634 4.60 -22.72 1.40
CA ARG A 634 3.97 -23.11 0.13
C ARG A 634 4.54 -22.32 -1.02
N ARG A 635 5.05 -23.00 -2.04
CA ARG A 635 5.50 -22.34 -3.28
C ARG A 635 4.34 -22.17 -4.24
N LEU A 636 4.20 -20.99 -4.83
CA LEU A 636 3.18 -20.72 -5.85
C LEU A 636 3.35 -21.66 -7.04
N SER A 637 4.58 -21.87 -7.51
CA SER A 637 4.88 -22.87 -8.56
C SER A 637 4.38 -24.28 -8.24
N ALA A 638 4.47 -24.72 -6.97
CA ALA A 638 3.91 -25.99 -6.54
C ALA A 638 2.37 -25.98 -6.54
N MET A 639 1.75 -24.88 -6.08
CA MET A 639 0.28 -24.72 -6.14
C MET A 639 -0.25 -24.78 -7.57
N LYS A 640 0.45 -24.18 -8.54
CA LYS A 640 0.09 -24.26 -9.97
C LYS A 640 0.12 -25.70 -10.48
N ARG A 641 1.22 -26.42 -10.22
CA ARG A 641 1.38 -27.82 -10.61
C ARG A 641 0.31 -28.72 -10.00
N VAL A 642 0.00 -28.52 -8.71
CA VAL A 642 -1.09 -29.26 -8.04
C VAL A 642 -2.43 -28.94 -8.71
N ARG A 643 -2.73 -27.68 -9.01
CA ARG A 643 -3.97 -27.31 -9.70
C ARG A 643 -4.07 -27.94 -11.09
N GLU A 644 -2.99 -27.97 -11.86
CA GLU A 644 -2.95 -28.59 -13.19
C GLU A 644 -3.16 -30.10 -13.16
N LEU A 645 -2.55 -30.79 -12.19
CA LEU A 645 -2.55 -32.26 -12.13
C LEU A 645 -3.73 -32.85 -11.37
N ALA A 646 -4.25 -32.13 -10.38
CA ALA A 646 -5.26 -32.60 -9.44
C ALA A 646 -6.55 -31.78 -9.45
N GLY A 647 -6.54 -30.55 -10.00
CA GLY A 647 -7.65 -29.62 -9.84
C GLY A 647 -9.00 -30.14 -10.36
N LYS A 648 -8.98 -30.86 -11.49
CA LYS A 648 -10.18 -31.52 -12.06
C LYS A 648 -10.67 -32.70 -11.21
N ASP A 649 -9.75 -33.43 -10.60
CA ASP A 649 -10.09 -34.61 -9.80
C ASP A 649 -10.73 -34.19 -8.45
N VAL A 650 -10.25 -33.09 -7.88
CA VAL A 650 -10.79 -32.49 -6.64
C VAL A 650 -12.20 -31.94 -6.86
N GLY A 651 -12.50 -31.42 -8.06
CA GLY A 651 -13.82 -30.88 -8.41
C GLY A 651 -14.10 -29.47 -7.87
N LEU A 652 -13.16 -28.84 -7.16
CA LEU A 652 -13.32 -27.45 -6.69
C LEU A 652 -13.38 -26.44 -7.85
N LEU A 653 -12.70 -26.73 -8.96
CA LEU A 653 -12.65 -25.83 -10.12
C LEU A 653 -13.96 -25.81 -10.91
N ASP A 654 -14.82 -26.81 -10.74
CA ASP A 654 -16.12 -26.92 -11.42
C ASP A 654 -17.24 -26.24 -10.61
N LEU A 655 -16.95 -25.79 -9.39
CA LEU A 655 -17.91 -25.15 -8.50
C LEU A 655 -17.83 -23.62 -8.62
N PRO A 656 -18.94 -22.90 -8.36
CA PRO A 656 -18.90 -21.46 -8.14
C PRO A 656 -17.89 -21.12 -7.03
N THR A 657 -17.16 -20.02 -7.19
CA THR A 657 -16.07 -19.63 -6.27
C THR A 657 -16.52 -19.57 -4.82
N GLU A 658 -17.70 -19.01 -4.52
CA GLU A 658 -18.20 -18.94 -3.14
C GLU A 658 -18.47 -20.33 -2.54
N GLN A 659 -18.98 -21.28 -3.35
CA GLN A 659 -19.20 -22.65 -2.88
C GLN A 659 -17.86 -23.37 -2.63
N ALA A 660 -16.89 -23.22 -3.53
CA ALA A 660 -15.56 -23.76 -3.36
C ALA A 660 -14.89 -23.22 -2.09
N ARG A 661 -15.00 -21.91 -1.84
CA ARG A 661 -14.47 -21.25 -0.65
C ARG A 661 -15.19 -21.68 0.63
N ALA A 662 -16.51 -21.83 0.59
CA ALA A 662 -17.28 -22.34 1.73
C ALA A 662 -16.83 -23.75 2.13
N ILE A 663 -16.61 -24.64 1.15
CA ILE A 663 -16.06 -25.99 1.41
C ILE A 663 -14.67 -25.90 2.05
N ILE A 664 -13.76 -25.08 1.51
CA ILE A 664 -12.42 -24.91 2.07
C ILE A 664 -12.48 -24.38 3.51
N ARG A 665 -13.29 -23.35 3.77
CA ARG A 665 -13.47 -22.74 5.09
C ARG A 665 -14.00 -23.74 6.11
N GLU A 666 -15.03 -24.50 5.74
CA GLU A 666 -15.62 -25.50 6.62
C GLU A 666 -14.63 -26.62 6.93
N GLN A 667 -13.98 -27.20 5.91
CA GLN A 667 -13.03 -28.28 6.12
C GLN A 667 -11.77 -27.79 6.86
N ALA A 668 -11.32 -26.55 6.65
CA ALA A 668 -10.23 -25.95 7.42
C ALA A 668 -10.58 -25.82 8.90
N SER A 669 -11.80 -25.39 9.22
CA SER A 669 -12.29 -25.31 10.60
C SER A 669 -12.32 -26.68 11.28
N ILE A 670 -12.78 -27.72 10.57
CA ILE A 670 -12.77 -29.11 11.05
C ILE A 670 -11.35 -29.61 11.33
N VAL A 671 -10.43 -29.40 10.39
CA VAL A 671 -9.04 -29.85 10.52
C VAL A 671 -8.28 -29.09 11.60
N GLU A 672 -8.61 -27.82 11.83
CA GLU A 672 -7.99 -27.02 12.88
C GLU A 672 -8.44 -27.46 14.28
N LEU A 673 -9.75 -27.62 14.48
CA LEU A 673 -10.32 -27.95 15.79
C LEU A 673 -10.18 -29.44 16.16
N ALA A 674 -10.27 -30.34 15.18
CA ALA A 674 -10.38 -31.78 15.42
C ALA A 674 -9.62 -32.63 14.38
N PRO A 675 -8.29 -32.45 14.20
CA PRO A 675 -7.52 -33.08 13.12
C PRO A 675 -7.55 -34.61 13.16
N LYS A 676 -7.53 -35.22 14.35
CA LYS A 676 -7.57 -36.68 14.52
C LYS A 676 -8.92 -37.26 14.12
N GLN A 677 -10.01 -36.62 14.55
CA GLN A 677 -11.37 -37.01 14.20
C GLN A 677 -11.65 -36.76 12.71
N ALA A 678 -11.13 -35.67 12.16
CA ALA A 678 -11.21 -35.34 10.74
C ALA A 678 -10.57 -36.43 9.87
N LEU A 679 -9.37 -36.89 10.26
CA LEU A 679 -8.67 -38.00 9.61
C LEU A 679 -9.48 -39.31 9.71
N ALA A 680 -9.95 -39.66 10.92
CA ALA A 680 -10.71 -40.89 11.15
C ALA A 680 -12.05 -40.94 10.41
N ALA A 681 -12.67 -39.79 10.13
CA ALA A 681 -13.95 -39.69 9.42
C ALA A 681 -13.82 -39.74 7.88
N LEU A 682 -12.60 -39.75 7.30
CA LEU A 682 -12.42 -39.80 5.84
C LEU A 682 -13.10 -41.02 5.16
N PRO A 683 -13.06 -42.25 5.73
CA PRO A 683 -13.73 -43.40 5.14
C PRO A 683 -15.26 -43.27 5.10
N ASP A 684 -15.84 -42.50 6.03
CA ASP A 684 -17.29 -42.24 6.08
C ASP A 684 -17.71 -41.28 4.95
N LEU A 685 -16.82 -40.36 4.55
CA LEU A 685 -17.04 -39.45 3.40
C LEU A 685 -16.85 -40.13 2.04
N LEU A 686 -16.07 -41.21 2.00
CA LEU A 686 -15.74 -41.98 0.79
C LEU A 686 -16.49 -43.31 0.85
N SER A 687 -17.79 -43.24 0.57
CA SER A 687 -18.72 -44.36 0.73
C SER A 687 -18.46 -45.52 -0.23
N THR A 688 -17.86 -45.26 -1.40
CA THR A 688 -17.61 -46.27 -2.42
C THR A 688 -16.12 -46.64 -2.53
N PHE A 689 -15.85 -47.89 -2.96
CA PHE A 689 -14.49 -48.34 -3.26
C PHE A 689 -13.83 -47.51 -4.37
N ALA A 690 -14.61 -47.09 -5.37
CA ALA A 690 -14.13 -46.26 -6.47
C ALA A 690 -13.63 -44.89 -5.99
N GLU A 691 -14.34 -44.25 -5.06
CA GLU A 691 -13.94 -42.97 -4.48
C GLU A 691 -12.66 -43.09 -3.64
N ARG A 692 -12.53 -44.15 -2.83
CA ARG A 692 -11.31 -44.42 -2.05
C ARG A 692 -10.11 -44.65 -2.96
N ARG A 693 -10.29 -45.43 -4.02
CA ARG A 693 -9.25 -45.70 -5.02
C ARG A 693 -8.84 -44.41 -5.75
N ALA A 694 -9.81 -43.58 -6.15
CA ALA A 694 -9.52 -42.31 -6.81
C ALA A 694 -8.69 -41.36 -5.93
N LEU A 695 -8.96 -41.31 -4.62
CA LEU A 695 -8.14 -40.53 -3.69
C LEU A 695 -6.71 -41.13 -3.55
N LEU A 696 -6.58 -42.45 -3.47
CA LEU A 696 -5.26 -43.10 -3.42
C LEU A 696 -4.44 -42.85 -4.69
N ASP A 697 -5.03 -43.01 -5.87
CA ASP A 697 -4.40 -42.73 -7.17
C ASP A 697 -3.99 -41.24 -7.29
N LEU A 698 -4.76 -40.34 -6.67
CA LEU A 698 -4.42 -38.93 -6.58
C LEU A 698 -3.20 -38.70 -5.65
N LEU A 699 -3.19 -39.31 -4.46
CA LEU A 699 -2.06 -39.20 -3.53
C LEU A 699 -0.76 -39.73 -4.14
N ASP A 700 -0.82 -40.83 -4.90
CA ASP A 700 0.36 -41.40 -5.57
C ASP A 700 0.91 -40.51 -6.70
N ARG A 701 0.04 -39.74 -7.38
CA ARG A 701 0.46 -38.72 -8.35
C ARG A 701 1.08 -37.51 -7.65
N LEU A 702 0.53 -37.12 -6.49
CA LEU A 702 0.93 -35.95 -5.73
C LEU A 702 2.26 -36.15 -4.98
N GLU A 703 2.53 -37.33 -4.42
CA GLU A 703 3.78 -37.68 -3.71
C GLU A 703 5.03 -37.42 -4.56
N LYS A 704 4.90 -37.49 -5.90
CA LYS A 704 6.00 -37.26 -6.84
C LYS A 704 6.31 -35.77 -7.09
N LEU A 705 5.50 -34.85 -6.58
CA LEU A 705 5.52 -33.43 -6.99
C LEU A 705 6.06 -32.47 -5.93
N PHE A 706 6.07 -32.85 -4.67
CA PHE A 706 6.58 -32.02 -3.58
C PHE A 706 7.56 -32.83 -2.73
N ASP A 707 8.64 -32.17 -2.28
CA ASP A 707 9.53 -32.71 -1.25
C ASP A 707 8.74 -32.81 0.06
N ALA A 708 8.00 -33.90 0.22
CA ALA A 708 7.24 -34.18 1.42
C ALA A 708 8.19 -34.36 2.60
N ASN A 709 7.92 -33.64 3.69
CA ASN A 709 8.69 -33.83 4.91
C ASN A 709 8.34 -35.18 5.57
N ALA A 710 9.11 -35.59 6.58
CA ALA A 710 8.90 -36.87 7.27
C ALA A 710 7.48 -37.01 7.84
N ASP A 711 6.90 -35.92 8.34
CA ASP A 711 5.56 -35.87 8.92
C ASP A 711 4.47 -36.09 7.87
N GLN A 712 4.58 -35.44 6.70
CA GLN A 712 3.70 -35.63 5.57
C GLN A 712 3.81 -37.05 5.01
N MET A 713 5.02 -37.62 4.93
CA MET A 713 5.22 -39.00 4.50
C MET A 713 4.57 -40.01 5.46
N ALA A 714 4.68 -39.77 6.77
CA ALA A 714 4.02 -40.59 7.79
C ALA A 714 2.49 -40.43 7.79
N LEU A 715 1.98 -39.24 7.48
CA LEU A 715 0.54 -39.03 7.29
C LEU A 715 0.03 -39.71 6.02
N LEU A 716 0.78 -39.65 4.91
CA LEU A 716 0.47 -40.34 3.65
C LEU A 716 0.39 -41.86 3.84
N SER A 717 1.33 -42.46 4.58
CA SER A 717 1.28 -43.90 4.88
C SER A 717 0.07 -44.27 5.74
N THR A 718 -0.29 -43.41 6.69
CA THR A 718 -1.49 -43.58 7.53
C THR A 718 -2.77 -43.50 6.70
N LEU A 719 -2.87 -42.49 5.81
CA LEU A 719 -3.99 -42.34 4.87
C LEU A 719 -4.15 -43.58 3.98
N ARG A 720 -3.04 -44.13 3.46
CA ARG A 720 -3.02 -45.36 2.67
C ARG A 720 -3.59 -46.54 3.44
N SER A 721 -3.14 -46.76 4.68
CA SER A 721 -3.65 -47.84 5.54
C SER A 721 -5.14 -47.68 5.87
N LEU A 722 -5.55 -46.46 6.20
CA LEU A 722 -6.93 -46.15 6.57
C LEU A 722 -7.91 -46.38 5.43
N LEU A 723 -7.56 -45.97 4.21
CA LEU A 723 -8.42 -46.09 3.03
C LEU A 723 -8.40 -47.49 2.41
N SER A 724 -7.34 -48.28 2.64
CA SER A 724 -7.23 -49.68 2.18
C SER A 724 -7.87 -50.70 3.11
N GLY A 725 -8.30 -50.29 4.32
CA GLY A 725 -8.94 -51.18 5.30
C GLY A 725 -7.98 -52.03 6.13
N THR A 726 -6.69 -51.69 6.15
CA THR A 726 -5.66 -52.37 6.96
C THR A 726 -5.52 -51.64 8.30
N SER A 727 -5.33 -52.34 9.43
CA SER A 727 -5.32 -51.71 10.78
C SER A 727 -4.36 -50.52 10.85
N ALA A 728 -4.89 -49.30 10.87
CA ALA A 728 -4.10 -48.08 10.86
C ALA A 728 -3.50 -47.81 12.25
N GLN A 729 -2.19 -47.62 12.33
CA GLN A 729 -1.59 -46.95 13.50
C GLN A 729 -2.05 -45.48 13.50
N LEU A 730 -2.51 -44.98 14.64
CA LEU A 730 -2.97 -43.60 14.78
C LEU A 730 -1.79 -42.63 14.60
N TYR A 731 -1.78 -41.89 13.49
CA TYR A 731 -0.86 -40.77 13.28
C TYR A 731 -1.02 -39.74 14.39
N ARG A 732 0.09 -39.34 15.02
CA ARG A 732 0.12 -38.26 16.00
C ARG A 732 0.59 -37.00 15.30
N PHE A 733 -0.30 -36.01 15.19
CA PHE A 733 0.09 -34.67 14.80
C PHE A 733 1.09 -34.10 15.82
N PRO A 734 2.12 -33.36 15.39
CA PRO A 734 3.01 -32.64 16.30
C PRO A 734 2.21 -31.69 17.20
N ASP A 735 2.49 -31.66 18.51
CA ASP A 735 1.85 -30.72 19.42
C ASP A 735 2.30 -29.29 19.07
N SER A 736 1.32 -28.37 18.94
CA SER A 736 1.58 -26.95 18.73
C SER A 736 2.09 -26.30 20.02
N ARG A 737 3.33 -26.61 20.42
CA ARG A 737 4.13 -25.89 21.43
C ARG A 737 5.59 -26.34 21.33
N GLY A 738 6.38 -25.53 20.63
CA GLY A 738 7.81 -25.77 20.43
C GLY A 738 8.47 -24.63 19.67
N SER A 739 8.32 -23.39 20.15
CA SER A 739 9.01 -22.19 19.64
C SER A 739 10.50 -22.19 20.05
N ALA A 740 11.20 -23.32 19.89
CA ALA A 740 12.57 -23.48 20.39
C ALA A 740 13.66 -23.37 19.31
N ASP A 741 13.33 -23.40 18.02
CA ASP A 741 14.33 -23.29 16.93
C ASP A 741 14.20 -22.02 16.05
N ILE A 742 13.32 -21.08 16.41
CA ILE A 742 13.13 -19.82 15.63
C ILE A 742 13.91 -18.64 16.26
N GLN A 743 14.52 -18.81 17.45
CA GLN A 743 15.29 -17.73 18.09
C GLN A 743 16.60 -17.35 17.37
N ASN A 744 17.10 -18.17 16.44
CA ASN A 744 18.26 -17.79 15.63
C ASN A 744 17.90 -17.06 14.32
N ASP A 745 16.62 -16.98 13.94
CA ASP A 745 16.20 -16.40 12.66
C ASP A 745 15.77 -14.92 12.79
N SER A 746 15.57 -14.42 14.02
CA SER A 746 15.35 -12.99 14.28
C SER A 746 16.58 -12.12 14.02
N ARG A 747 17.77 -12.72 13.83
CA ARG A 747 18.97 -12.06 13.29
C ARG A 747 19.16 -12.24 11.78
N ALA A 748 18.44 -13.16 11.14
CA ALA A 748 18.48 -13.35 9.69
C ALA A 748 17.60 -12.34 8.92
N ILE A 749 16.80 -11.55 9.65
CA ILE A 749 16.00 -10.42 9.13
C ILE A 749 16.88 -9.36 8.41
N TYR A 750 18.21 -9.36 8.62
CA TYR A 750 19.11 -8.32 8.13
C TYR A 750 20.13 -8.76 7.07
N ARG A 751 20.04 -9.96 6.47
CA ARG A 751 20.98 -10.36 5.41
C ARG A 751 20.31 -11.13 4.26
N SER A 752 19.86 -10.39 3.25
CA SER A 752 19.92 -10.87 1.86
C SER A 752 20.59 -9.81 0.97
N THR A 753 21.92 -9.83 1.02
CA THR A 753 22.95 -9.56 -0.01
C THR A 753 22.81 -8.42 -1.01
N ASP A 754 23.84 -7.56 -0.98
CA ASP A 754 24.60 -7.05 -2.13
C ASP A 754 23.81 -6.55 -3.35
N VAL A 755 23.25 -5.36 -3.21
CA VAL A 755 23.06 -4.46 -4.35
C VAL A 755 23.98 -3.28 -4.11
N ALA A 756 24.98 -3.12 -4.97
CA ALA A 756 25.85 -1.96 -4.99
C ALA A 756 25.00 -0.67 -4.99
N PRO A 757 25.37 0.37 -4.21
CA PRO A 757 24.63 1.62 -4.20
C PRO A 757 24.79 2.31 -5.57
N GLY A 758 23.79 2.15 -6.42
CA GLY A 758 23.64 2.89 -7.67
C GLY A 758 23.05 4.27 -7.39
N ILE A 759 23.88 5.28 -7.64
CA ILE A 759 23.63 6.73 -7.51
C ILE A 759 22.55 7.25 -8.46
#